data_AF-A0A8H5NKF7-F1
#
_entry.id   AF-A0A8H5NKF7-F1
#
_cell.length_a   1.000
_cell.length_b   1.000
_cell.length_c   1.000
_cell.angle_alpha   90.00
_cell.angle_beta   90.00
_cell.angle_gamma   90.00
#
_symmetry.space_group_name_H-M   'P 1'
#
loop_
_entity.id
_entity.type
_entity.pdbx_description
1 polymer ?
#
loop_
_entity_poly.entity_id
_entity_poly.type
_entity_poly.pdbx_seq_one_letter_code
_entity_poly.pdbx_strand_id
1 'polypeptide(L)'
;PLHPLPNLTRHINSTTSTKAQIWAKREDCSSGLGLGGNKIRKLEYVIPSARAKGCNTLISTGGTQSNHMRQVAAVGSHLGLKTILVPHVHGHTRSEAFGHAGNMQVNGILGAELAAPNTALEDVAADIEKQGGRPYVIASGASAHERGGLGFARWAFELVEQEKAHGILFDTIVVPVASGGTIAGMIAGFKLAGGQSRSIIGIDTYNKPPGVLEATILEIAKRTAHLIGLGADAVQPDDVILDTRFNTGTHTGWDDNTARGVKLIGELEGIVTDPIYSGRSVGAILHKAENGELDGSRDLIISPIQLHYPISTVSSDPLPITYYIMLSQPNPYDNVETANLFTVKFNNLFDRDSTELDTLLKACERDGFFYLDLQDSCSAKLWRDLDRVSEIAKRWFSQPVEDKLKTPTVSLAHGFKATGNQSGAVKSLKDGFEALKIGRSELLGRWALPSVVEENLQLFDQFNASCHFILKLLLDCLSDGLNLRGASRLDTHHRDDARSKSTLYFLHYPPGTQNLDEVGQNMHTDIGTLTLLFAPQWGLQVVSPVTGAWEYVQPREGHAIINVADTLRFLSKKRFRSALHRVLPIGGVQREDRYAVSYFLRAADDTEFKDSNDEDSNAKSWYLTKYHTYELPHEVQGEQTVLSGGMAQELQATF
;
A
#
# COMPACT_ATOMS: atom_id res chain seq x y z
N PRO A 1 1.03 -26.17 -24.37
CA PRO A 1 -0.01 -27.10 -24.88
C PRO A 1 -1.36 -26.37 -25.01
N LEU A 2 -2.29 -26.89 -25.81
CA LEU A 2 -3.64 -26.34 -26.00
C LEU A 2 -4.66 -27.33 -25.42
N HIS A 3 -5.61 -26.87 -24.60
CA HIS A 3 -6.69 -27.72 -24.09
C HIS A 3 -7.98 -26.95 -23.78
N PRO A 4 -9.14 -27.63 -23.80
CA PRO A 4 -10.41 -27.03 -23.40
C PRO A 4 -10.48 -26.83 -21.88
N LEU A 5 -11.32 -25.88 -21.45
CA LEU A 5 -11.73 -25.62 -20.07
C LEU A 5 -13.23 -25.98 -19.93
N PRO A 6 -13.56 -27.29 -19.85
CA PRO A 6 -14.94 -27.75 -19.99
C PRO A 6 -15.85 -27.35 -18.82
N ASN A 7 -15.33 -27.25 -17.59
CA ASN A 7 -16.12 -26.91 -16.42
C ASN A 7 -16.38 -25.40 -16.35
N LEU A 8 -15.38 -24.58 -16.68
CA LEU A 8 -15.52 -23.14 -16.81
C LEU A 8 -16.46 -22.78 -17.97
N THR A 9 -16.32 -23.47 -19.10
CA THR A 9 -17.26 -23.35 -20.23
C THR A 9 -18.68 -23.67 -19.80
N ARG A 10 -18.90 -24.80 -19.10
CA ARG A 10 -20.23 -25.18 -18.60
C ARG A 10 -20.80 -24.15 -17.63
N HIS A 11 -19.96 -23.63 -16.73
CA HIS A 11 -20.36 -22.59 -15.79
C HIS A 11 -20.86 -21.35 -16.52
N ILE A 12 -20.04 -20.75 -17.39
CA ILE A 12 -20.40 -19.54 -18.15
C ILE A 12 -21.65 -19.78 -19.01
N ASN A 13 -21.75 -20.91 -19.69
CA ASN A 13 -22.91 -21.23 -20.51
C ASN A 13 -24.21 -21.40 -19.70
N SER A 14 -24.11 -21.76 -18.41
CA SER A 14 -25.25 -21.94 -17.52
C SER A 14 -25.68 -20.65 -16.79
N THR A 15 -24.77 -19.70 -16.62
CA THR A 15 -25.00 -18.46 -15.87
C THR A 15 -25.17 -17.23 -16.76
N THR A 16 -24.86 -17.33 -18.06
CA THR A 16 -24.87 -16.22 -19.00
C THR A 16 -25.49 -16.60 -20.36
N SER A 17 -25.75 -15.60 -21.20
CA SER A 17 -26.18 -15.80 -22.60
C SER A 17 -25.08 -16.35 -23.49
N THR A 18 -23.80 -16.18 -23.12
CA THR A 18 -22.65 -16.65 -23.89
C THR A 18 -22.66 -18.17 -24.06
N LYS A 19 -22.26 -18.64 -25.25
CA LYS A 19 -22.19 -20.07 -25.62
C LYS A 19 -20.82 -20.51 -26.15
N ALA A 20 -19.81 -19.65 -26.00
CA ALA A 20 -18.46 -19.89 -26.47
C ALA A 20 -17.80 -21.10 -25.76
N GLN A 21 -17.03 -21.88 -26.50
CA GLN A 21 -16.12 -22.86 -25.90
C GLN A 21 -14.86 -22.15 -25.43
N ILE A 22 -14.45 -22.39 -24.18
CA ILE A 22 -13.29 -21.72 -23.58
C ILE A 22 -12.11 -22.68 -23.54
N TRP A 23 -10.96 -22.20 -24.01
CA TRP A 23 -9.72 -22.94 -24.08
C TRP A 23 -8.56 -22.18 -23.46
N ALA A 24 -7.50 -22.91 -23.12
CA ALA A 24 -6.26 -22.34 -22.61
C ALA A 24 -5.07 -22.77 -23.46
N LYS A 25 -4.24 -21.80 -23.88
CA LYS A 25 -2.89 -22.08 -24.39
C LYS A 25 -1.87 -21.88 -23.27
N ARG A 26 -1.33 -22.99 -22.81
CA ARG A 26 -0.52 -23.14 -21.60
C ARG A 26 0.94 -22.72 -21.80
N GLU A 27 1.15 -21.42 -21.96
CA GLU A 27 2.48 -20.83 -21.98
C GLU A 27 3.16 -20.89 -20.59
N ASP A 28 2.40 -21.06 -19.51
CA ASP A 28 2.90 -21.37 -18.17
C ASP A 28 3.65 -22.72 -18.12
N CYS A 29 3.33 -23.64 -19.02
CA CYS A 29 4.02 -24.92 -19.16
C CYS A 29 4.98 -24.95 -20.37
N SER A 30 5.44 -23.79 -20.84
CA SER A 30 6.26 -23.70 -22.06
C SER A 30 7.65 -24.30 -21.94
N SER A 31 8.21 -24.38 -20.73
CA SER A 31 9.58 -24.82 -20.48
C SER A 31 9.78 -25.26 -19.03
N GLY A 32 10.75 -26.15 -18.80
CA GLY A 32 11.22 -26.49 -17.46
C GLY A 32 12.10 -25.41 -16.82
N LEU A 33 12.53 -24.39 -17.57
CA LEU A 33 13.38 -23.31 -17.07
C LEU A 33 12.55 -22.33 -16.23
N GLY A 34 12.83 -22.28 -14.93
CA GLY A 34 12.22 -21.33 -14.01
C GLY A 34 10.69 -21.30 -14.12
N LEU A 35 10.05 -22.48 -14.21
CA LEU A 35 8.60 -22.65 -14.33
C LEU A 35 7.98 -22.09 -15.62
N GLY A 36 8.77 -21.92 -16.69
CA GLY A 36 8.26 -21.51 -17.99
C GLY A 36 7.63 -20.11 -17.99
N GLY A 37 6.65 -19.91 -18.87
CA GLY A 37 5.96 -18.65 -19.07
C GLY A 37 6.19 -18.03 -20.45
N ASN A 38 5.46 -16.95 -20.71
CA ASN A 38 5.52 -16.25 -21.99
C ASN A 38 6.86 -15.56 -22.28
N LYS A 39 7.66 -15.23 -21.27
CA LYS A 39 8.92 -14.51 -21.48
C LYS A 39 9.98 -15.44 -22.04
N ILE A 40 9.97 -16.73 -21.69
CA ILE A 40 10.83 -17.74 -22.31
C ILE A 40 10.70 -17.68 -23.84
N ARG A 41 9.47 -17.69 -24.36
CA ARG A 41 9.20 -17.59 -25.80
C ARG A 41 9.79 -16.31 -26.44
N LYS A 42 9.75 -15.18 -25.75
CA LYS A 42 10.41 -13.95 -26.23
C LYS A 42 11.93 -14.08 -26.17
N LEU A 43 12.46 -14.65 -25.10
CA LEU A 43 13.89 -14.81 -24.86
C LEU A 43 14.55 -15.72 -25.90
N GLU A 44 13.83 -16.67 -26.50
CA GLU A 44 14.33 -17.46 -27.64
C GLU A 44 14.87 -16.59 -28.80
N TYR A 45 14.33 -15.39 -28.99
CA TYR A 45 14.74 -14.45 -30.05
C TYR A 45 15.65 -13.32 -29.56
N VAL A 46 15.64 -13.03 -28.25
CA VAL A 46 16.46 -11.98 -27.64
C VAL A 46 17.87 -12.49 -27.32
N ILE A 47 17.96 -13.67 -26.72
CA ILE A 47 19.22 -14.26 -26.24
C ILE A 47 20.24 -14.53 -27.36
N PRO A 48 19.84 -14.93 -28.59
CA PRO A 48 20.80 -15.02 -29.69
C PRO A 48 21.58 -13.72 -29.93
N SER A 49 20.96 -12.54 -29.73
CA SER A 49 21.65 -11.25 -29.83
C SER A 49 22.71 -11.06 -28.74
N ALA A 50 22.43 -11.50 -27.50
CA ALA A 50 23.41 -11.47 -26.41
C ALA A 50 24.60 -12.38 -26.69
N ARG A 51 24.33 -13.60 -27.19
CA ARG A 51 25.38 -14.57 -27.55
C ARG A 51 26.24 -14.09 -28.71
N ALA A 52 25.63 -13.51 -29.74
CA ALA A 52 26.35 -12.97 -30.89
C ALA A 52 27.30 -11.83 -30.52
N LYS A 53 26.96 -11.02 -29.50
CA LYS A 53 27.82 -9.98 -28.94
C LYS A 53 28.88 -10.51 -27.97
N GLY A 54 28.89 -11.82 -27.69
CA GLY A 54 29.81 -12.44 -26.73
C GLY A 54 29.58 -11.97 -25.29
N CYS A 55 28.37 -11.58 -24.93
CA CYS A 55 28.03 -11.14 -23.57
C CYS A 55 28.17 -12.29 -22.57
N ASN A 56 28.60 -11.99 -21.35
CA ASN A 56 28.76 -12.95 -20.25
C ASN A 56 27.83 -12.68 -19.06
N THR A 57 27.16 -11.52 -19.03
CA THR A 57 26.22 -11.14 -17.97
C THR A 57 24.91 -10.64 -18.56
N LEU A 58 23.78 -11.15 -18.11
CA LEU A 58 22.44 -10.62 -18.41
C LEU A 58 22.03 -9.63 -17.32
N ILE A 59 21.48 -8.48 -17.71
CA ILE A 59 20.92 -7.49 -16.81
C ILE A 59 19.45 -7.32 -17.15
N SER A 60 18.56 -7.37 -16.16
CA SER A 60 17.13 -7.21 -16.40
C SER A 60 16.42 -6.54 -15.23
N THR A 61 15.21 -6.05 -15.48
CA THR A 61 14.39 -5.35 -14.49
C THR A 61 12.92 -5.80 -14.50
N GLY A 62 12.21 -5.50 -13.43
CA GLY A 62 10.75 -5.62 -13.31
C GLY A 62 10.28 -5.34 -11.89
N GLY A 63 8.96 -5.31 -11.65
CA GLY A 63 8.43 -5.19 -10.28
C GLY A 63 8.97 -6.29 -9.36
N THR A 64 8.98 -6.10 -8.03
CA THR A 64 9.54 -7.05 -7.04
C THR A 64 9.27 -8.52 -7.38
N GLN A 65 8.03 -8.83 -7.70
CA GLN A 65 7.56 -10.17 -7.97
C GLN A 65 7.62 -10.54 -9.48
N SER A 66 8.52 -9.94 -10.28
CA SER A 66 8.51 -10.06 -11.75
C SER A 66 8.73 -11.48 -12.27
N ASN A 67 7.73 -12.02 -12.99
CA ASN A 67 7.86 -13.23 -13.80
C ASN A 67 8.97 -13.11 -14.87
N HIS A 68 9.24 -11.90 -15.34
CA HIS A 68 10.27 -11.65 -16.34
C HIS A 68 11.67 -11.80 -15.76
N MET A 69 11.93 -11.23 -14.59
CA MET A 69 13.22 -11.37 -13.90
C MET A 69 13.54 -12.83 -13.63
N ARG A 70 12.56 -13.61 -13.14
CA ARG A 70 12.67 -15.06 -12.96
C ARG A 70 13.08 -15.80 -14.23
N GLN A 71 12.40 -15.52 -15.34
CA GLN A 71 12.68 -16.20 -16.60
C GLN A 71 14.03 -15.78 -17.19
N VAL A 72 14.48 -14.53 -17.01
CA VAL A 72 15.83 -14.12 -17.39
C VAL A 72 16.89 -14.81 -16.53
N ALA A 73 16.70 -14.89 -15.21
CA ALA A 73 17.58 -15.62 -14.31
C ALA A 73 17.70 -17.10 -14.68
N ALA A 74 16.58 -17.76 -14.97
CA ALA A 74 16.57 -19.17 -15.35
C ALA A 74 17.32 -19.42 -16.66
N VAL A 75 17.14 -18.55 -17.65
CA VAL A 75 17.86 -18.62 -18.93
C VAL A 75 19.34 -18.31 -18.76
N GLY A 76 19.70 -17.31 -17.95
CA GLY A 76 21.09 -17.00 -17.65
C GLY A 76 21.81 -18.17 -16.99
N SER A 77 21.20 -18.73 -15.93
CA SER A 77 21.71 -19.92 -15.24
C SER A 77 21.90 -21.12 -16.19
N HIS A 78 20.90 -21.43 -17.02
CA HIS A 78 20.97 -22.53 -17.99
C HIS A 78 22.08 -22.35 -19.02
N LEU A 79 22.38 -21.12 -19.42
CA LEU A 79 23.40 -20.81 -20.43
C LEU A 79 24.79 -20.53 -19.82
N GLY A 80 24.94 -20.62 -18.49
CA GLY A 80 26.18 -20.28 -17.81
C GLY A 80 26.53 -18.79 -17.86
N LEU A 81 25.52 -17.92 -18.00
CA LEU A 81 25.66 -16.46 -17.98
C LEU A 81 25.35 -15.94 -16.58
N LYS A 82 26.18 -15.03 -16.07
CA LYS A 82 25.87 -14.30 -14.84
C LYS A 82 24.56 -13.53 -15.06
N THR A 83 23.70 -13.43 -14.04
CA THR A 83 22.49 -12.61 -14.12
C THR A 83 22.46 -11.61 -12.98
N ILE A 84 22.24 -10.33 -13.31
CA ILE A 84 21.98 -9.27 -12.34
C ILE A 84 20.58 -8.72 -12.58
N LEU A 85 19.77 -8.67 -11.53
CA LEU A 85 18.40 -8.20 -11.58
C LEU A 85 18.28 -6.89 -10.80
N VAL A 86 17.54 -5.95 -11.36
CA VAL A 86 17.19 -4.69 -10.69
C VAL A 86 15.70 -4.71 -10.37
N PRO A 87 15.29 -4.90 -9.11
CA PRO A 87 13.89 -4.80 -8.75
C PRO A 87 13.39 -3.36 -8.83
N HIS A 88 12.25 -3.14 -9.47
CA HIS A 88 11.50 -1.90 -9.35
C HIS A 88 10.53 -1.99 -8.17
N VAL A 89 10.80 -1.22 -7.12
CA VAL A 89 9.97 -1.17 -5.92
C VAL A 89 9.20 0.14 -5.92
N HIS A 90 7.87 0.03 -5.93
CA HIS A 90 6.93 1.16 -5.88
C HIS A 90 6.09 1.01 -4.61
N GLY A 91 6.04 2.04 -3.76
CA GLY A 91 5.27 2.01 -2.51
C GLY A 91 5.78 0.98 -1.49
N HIS A 92 4.98 0.72 -0.44
CA HIS A 92 5.30 -0.29 0.56
C HIS A 92 4.95 -1.70 0.04
N THR A 93 5.76 -2.69 0.41
CA THR A 93 5.46 -4.10 0.14
C THR A 93 4.30 -4.56 1.02
N ARG A 94 3.25 -5.17 0.45
CA ARG A 94 2.06 -5.66 1.20
C ARG A 94 2.39 -6.59 2.37
N SER A 95 3.56 -7.22 2.34
CA SER A 95 4.12 -8.00 3.43
C SER A 95 5.63 -8.11 3.27
N GLU A 96 6.35 -8.39 4.36
CA GLU A 96 7.78 -8.74 4.32
C GLU A 96 8.06 -9.93 3.38
N ALA A 97 7.13 -10.90 3.36
CA ALA A 97 7.18 -12.04 2.46
C ALA A 97 7.15 -11.62 0.97
N PHE A 98 6.50 -10.52 0.61
CA PHE A 98 6.47 -10.04 -0.78
C PHE A 98 7.86 -9.64 -1.29
N GLY A 99 8.76 -9.19 -0.42
CA GLY A 99 10.14 -8.84 -0.76
C GLY A 99 11.07 -10.04 -0.99
N HIS A 100 10.77 -11.19 -0.37
CA HIS A 100 11.73 -12.31 -0.27
C HIS A 100 11.20 -13.65 -0.79
N ALA A 101 9.89 -13.87 -0.76
CA ALA A 101 9.25 -15.12 -1.19
C ALA A 101 8.93 -15.12 -2.70
N GLY A 102 8.44 -16.25 -3.19
CA GLY A 102 7.95 -16.38 -4.55
C GLY A 102 9.01 -16.14 -5.63
N ASN A 103 8.74 -15.29 -6.62
CA ASN A 103 9.68 -15.08 -7.72
C ASN A 103 11.03 -14.51 -7.24
N MET A 104 11.06 -13.72 -6.16
CA MET A 104 12.31 -13.24 -5.54
C MET A 104 13.14 -14.39 -4.96
N GLN A 105 12.49 -15.32 -4.25
CA GLN A 105 13.14 -16.51 -3.73
C GLN A 105 13.71 -17.37 -4.87
N VAL A 106 12.93 -17.58 -5.92
CA VAL A 106 13.33 -18.37 -7.08
C VAL A 106 14.53 -17.72 -7.80
N ASN A 107 14.57 -16.39 -7.91
CA ASN A 107 15.73 -15.68 -8.46
C ASN A 107 17.03 -16.02 -7.70
N GLY A 108 16.97 -16.03 -6.36
CA GLY A 108 18.10 -16.40 -5.51
C GLY A 108 18.52 -17.87 -5.70
N ILE A 109 17.56 -18.79 -5.76
CA ILE A 109 17.82 -20.23 -6.04
C ILE A 109 18.51 -20.41 -7.40
N LEU A 110 18.13 -19.61 -8.40
CA LEU A 110 18.73 -19.64 -9.74
C LEU A 110 20.11 -18.97 -9.81
N GLY A 111 20.61 -18.41 -8.70
CA GLY A 111 21.92 -17.77 -8.62
C GLY A 111 21.97 -16.36 -9.23
N ALA A 112 20.83 -15.69 -9.37
CA ALA A 112 20.82 -14.30 -9.81
C ALA A 112 21.23 -13.36 -8.68
N GLU A 113 22.07 -12.38 -9.00
CA GLU A 113 22.43 -11.30 -8.09
C GLU A 113 21.39 -10.17 -8.16
N LEU A 114 21.14 -9.51 -7.03
CA LEU A 114 20.27 -8.33 -6.98
C LEU A 114 21.13 -7.07 -6.87
N ALA A 115 20.94 -6.15 -7.80
CA ALA A 115 21.44 -4.79 -7.66
C ALA A 115 20.48 -3.95 -6.79
N ALA A 116 20.95 -2.77 -6.38
CA ALA A 116 20.12 -1.84 -5.61
C ALA A 116 18.80 -1.54 -6.36
N PRO A 117 17.64 -1.64 -5.69
CA PRO A 117 16.35 -1.39 -6.32
C PRO A 117 16.28 -0.03 -7.01
N ASN A 118 15.54 0.04 -8.11
CA ASN A 118 15.32 1.26 -8.91
C ASN A 118 16.59 1.90 -9.53
N THR A 119 17.75 1.24 -9.48
CA THR A 119 18.97 1.69 -10.20
C THR A 119 18.74 1.66 -11.71
N ALA A 120 19.36 2.57 -12.46
CA ALA A 120 19.31 2.51 -13.92
C ALA A 120 20.06 1.26 -14.43
N LEU A 121 19.52 0.57 -15.43
CA LEU A 121 20.14 -0.65 -15.97
C LEU A 121 21.49 -0.35 -16.63
N GLU A 122 21.60 0.86 -17.19
CA GLU A 122 22.78 1.40 -17.85
C GLU A 122 23.92 1.60 -16.85
N ASP A 123 23.64 2.02 -15.62
CA ASP A 123 24.66 2.18 -14.58
C ASP A 123 25.23 0.82 -14.15
N VAL A 124 24.34 -0.17 -13.96
CA VAL A 124 24.75 -1.55 -13.65
C VAL A 124 25.59 -2.14 -14.79
N ALA A 125 25.21 -1.86 -16.05
CA ALA A 125 25.98 -2.29 -17.21
C ALA A 125 27.37 -1.63 -17.24
N ALA A 126 27.44 -0.31 -17.05
CA ALA A 126 28.70 0.43 -17.03
C ALA A 126 29.66 -0.08 -15.94
N ASP A 127 29.14 -0.44 -14.76
CA ASP A 127 29.96 -0.98 -13.69
C ASP A 127 30.50 -2.39 -13.99
N ILE A 128 29.72 -3.23 -14.67
CA ILE A 128 30.20 -4.52 -15.17
C ILE A 128 31.30 -4.33 -16.22
N GLU A 129 31.13 -3.38 -17.14
CA GLU A 129 32.12 -3.08 -18.19
C GLU A 129 33.44 -2.57 -17.58
N LYS A 130 33.39 -1.70 -16.57
CA LYS A 130 34.58 -1.24 -15.82
C LYS A 130 35.36 -2.40 -15.18
N GLN A 131 34.67 -3.47 -14.82
CA GLN A 131 35.25 -4.69 -14.24
C GLN A 131 35.70 -5.71 -15.31
N GLY A 132 35.65 -5.35 -16.60
CA GLY A 132 36.03 -6.22 -17.71
C GLY A 132 34.95 -7.22 -18.13
N GLY A 133 33.72 -7.07 -17.62
CA GLY A 133 32.57 -7.86 -18.03
C GLY A 133 31.94 -7.36 -19.34
N ARG A 134 31.01 -8.15 -19.88
CA ARG A 134 30.28 -7.87 -21.13
C ARG A 134 28.78 -8.01 -20.88
N PRO A 135 28.11 -6.95 -20.41
CA PRO A 135 26.70 -7.01 -20.05
C PRO A 135 25.78 -7.06 -21.28
N TYR A 136 24.57 -7.58 -21.08
CA TYR A 136 23.47 -7.49 -22.03
C TYR A 136 22.19 -7.07 -21.30
N VAL A 137 21.73 -5.84 -21.57
CA VAL A 137 20.53 -5.28 -20.95
C VAL A 137 19.27 -5.79 -21.65
N ILE A 138 18.34 -6.33 -20.87
CA ILE A 138 17.01 -6.77 -21.30
C ILE A 138 15.99 -5.95 -20.52
N ALA A 139 15.36 -4.98 -21.19
CA ALA A 139 14.32 -4.16 -20.60
C ALA A 139 13.07 -4.98 -20.21
N SER A 140 12.28 -4.44 -19.27
CA SER A 140 11.13 -5.13 -18.68
C SER A 140 10.21 -5.84 -19.69
N GLY A 141 10.02 -7.14 -19.46
CA GLY A 141 9.18 -8.03 -20.27
C GLY A 141 9.70 -8.30 -21.68
N ALA A 142 10.94 -7.90 -21.99
CA ALA A 142 11.60 -7.95 -23.29
C ALA A 142 10.85 -7.24 -24.44
N SER A 143 9.85 -6.41 -24.13
CA SER A 143 8.93 -5.89 -25.14
C SER A 143 9.53 -4.77 -25.99
N ALA A 144 10.31 -3.87 -25.37
CA ALA A 144 11.00 -2.79 -26.07
C ALA A 144 12.18 -3.28 -26.92
N HIS A 145 12.65 -4.52 -26.71
CA HIS A 145 13.70 -5.09 -27.53
C HIS A 145 13.26 -5.20 -28.99
N GLU A 146 14.18 -4.95 -29.94
CA GLU A 146 13.93 -5.00 -31.38
C GLU A 146 13.18 -6.29 -31.77
N ARG A 147 13.68 -7.43 -31.29
CA ARG A 147 13.14 -8.79 -31.52
C ARG A 147 12.07 -9.24 -30.51
N GLY A 148 11.61 -8.36 -29.63
CA GLY A 148 10.75 -8.69 -28.49
C GLY A 148 9.37 -9.27 -28.84
N GLY A 149 8.87 -9.01 -30.05
CA GLY A 149 7.59 -9.52 -30.55
C GLY A 149 7.69 -10.82 -31.37
N LEU A 150 8.89 -11.21 -31.84
CA LEU A 150 9.06 -12.35 -32.76
C LEU A 150 8.59 -13.68 -32.18
N GLY A 151 8.81 -13.89 -30.88
CA GLY A 151 8.34 -15.10 -30.19
C GLY A 151 6.83 -15.30 -30.33
N PHE A 152 6.06 -14.22 -30.14
CA PHE A 152 4.59 -14.29 -30.27
C PHE A 152 4.09 -14.13 -31.71
N ALA A 153 4.92 -13.63 -32.63
CA ALA A 153 4.64 -13.78 -34.06
C ALA A 153 4.70 -15.26 -34.46
N ARG A 154 5.71 -16.02 -34.02
CA ARG A 154 5.76 -17.49 -34.22
C ARG A 154 4.59 -18.21 -33.53
N TRP A 155 4.18 -17.74 -32.35
CA TRP A 155 3.05 -18.30 -31.61
C TRP A 155 1.75 -18.31 -32.41
N ALA A 156 1.51 -17.29 -33.25
CA ALA A 156 0.33 -17.23 -34.10
C ALA A 156 0.29 -18.40 -35.09
N PHE A 157 1.41 -18.71 -35.75
CA PHE A 157 1.53 -19.87 -36.64
C PHE A 157 1.33 -21.19 -35.88
N GLU A 158 1.92 -21.30 -34.69
CA GLU A 158 1.74 -22.47 -33.83
C GLU A 158 0.26 -22.65 -33.42
N LEU A 159 -0.49 -21.56 -33.22
CA LEU A 159 -1.93 -21.64 -32.96
C LEU A 159 -2.69 -22.08 -34.22
N VAL A 160 -2.39 -21.54 -35.40
CA VAL A 160 -3.04 -21.93 -36.67
C VAL A 160 -2.86 -23.42 -36.97
N GLU A 161 -1.66 -23.96 -36.71
CA GLU A 161 -1.40 -25.39 -36.85
C GLU A 161 -2.24 -26.23 -35.88
N GLN A 162 -2.36 -25.78 -34.62
CA GLN A 162 -3.17 -26.45 -33.61
C GLN A 162 -4.68 -26.34 -33.89
N GLU A 163 -5.16 -25.19 -34.34
CA GLU A 163 -6.53 -24.97 -34.82
C GLU A 163 -6.89 -25.99 -35.91
N LYS A 164 -6.01 -26.14 -36.90
CA LYS A 164 -6.17 -27.14 -37.97
C LYS A 164 -6.19 -28.58 -37.44
N ALA A 165 -5.31 -28.90 -36.49
CA ALA A 165 -5.23 -30.24 -35.90
C ALA A 165 -6.47 -30.61 -35.07
N HIS A 166 -7.09 -29.63 -34.41
CA HIS A 166 -8.28 -29.81 -33.58
C HIS A 166 -9.60 -29.56 -34.32
N GLY A 167 -9.56 -29.00 -35.54
CA GLY A 167 -10.77 -28.65 -36.29
C GLY A 167 -11.56 -27.50 -35.67
N ILE A 168 -10.88 -26.57 -35.01
CA ILE A 168 -11.44 -25.41 -34.30
C ILE A 168 -10.84 -24.11 -34.84
N LEU A 169 -11.47 -22.96 -34.57
CA LEU A 169 -10.92 -21.65 -34.91
C LEU A 169 -11.19 -20.69 -33.75
N PHE A 170 -10.14 -20.18 -33.11
CA PHE A 170 -10.30 -19.19 -32.05
C PHE A 170 -10.57 -17.81 -32.65
N ASP A 171 -11.85 -17.47 -32.72
CA ASP A 171 -12.32 -16.14 -33.15
C ASP A 171 -12.02 -15.05 -32.11
N THR A 172 -11.85 -15.42 -30.84
CA THR A 172 -11.58 -14.49 -29.74
C THR A 172 -10.37 -14.95 -28.91
N ILE A 173 -9.38 -14.07 -28.76
CA ILE A 173 -8.16 -14.29 -27.99
C ILE A 173 -8.09 -13.23 -26.88
N VAL A 174 -8.05 -13.66 -25.63
CA VAL A 174 -7.92 -12.76 -24.47
C VAL A 174 -6.51 -12.85 -23.90
N VAL A 175 -5.85 -11.68 -23.79
CA VAL A 175 -4.41 -11.58 -23.46
C VAL A 175 -4.20 -10.56 -22.34
N PRO A 176 -3.55 -10.90 -21.21
CA PRO A 176 -3.11 -9.88 -20.25
C PRO A 176 -1.98 -9.03 -20.82
N VAL A 177 -2.09 -7.71 -20.69
CA VAL A 177 -1.17 -6.74 -21.32
C VAL A 177 -0.52 -5.85 -20.27
N ALA A 178 0.81 -5.93 -20.19
CA ALA A 178 1.63 -5.06 -19.34
C ALA A 178 2.58 -4.20 -20.20
N SER A 179 3.65 -4.81 -20.72
CA SER A 179 4.63 -4.13 -21.57
C SER A 179 4.35 -4.26 -23.08
N GLY A 180 3.22 -4.83 -23.49
CA GLY A 180 2.74 -4.81 -24.89
C GLY A 180 3.33 -5.86 -25.85
N GLY A 181 4.57 -6.32 -25.69
CA GLY A 181 5.23 -7.14 -26.72
C GLY A 181 4.62 -8.53 -26.99
N THR A 182 3.75 -9.03 -26.10
CA THR A 182 3.05 -10.31 -26.30
C THR A 182 1.93 -10.14 -27.33
N ILE A 183 0.99 -9.24 -27.06
CA ILE A 183 -0.14 -8.94 -27.95
C ILE A 183 0.35 -8.36 -29.28
N ALA A 184 1.37 -7.50 -29.26
CA ALA A 184 1.98 -6.95 -30.47
C ALA A 184 2.52 -8.03 -31.41
N GLY A 185 3.17 -9.06 -30.86
CA GLY A 185 3.65 -10.20 -31.62
C GLY A 185 2.53 -11.04 -32.21
N MET A 186 1.45 -11.27 -31.44
CA MET A 186 0.27 -11.97 -31.92
C MET A 186 -0.39 -11.24 -33.09
N ILE A 187 -0.60 -9.92 -32.98
CA ILE A 187 -1.17 -9.07 -34.03
C ILE A 187 -0.36 -9.22 -35.33
N ALA A 188 0.97 -8.99 -35.27
CA ALA A 188 1.83 -9.10 -36.44
C ALA A 188 1.84 -10.53 -37.02
N GLY A 189 1.91 -11.55 -36.17
CA GLY A 189 1.91 -12.95 -36.56
C GLY A 189 0.66 -13.36 -37.32
N PHE A 190 -0.53 -12.98 -36.84
CA PHE A 190 -1.79 -13.29 -37.53
C PHE A 190 -1.96 -12.52 -38.83
N LYS A 191 -1.46 -11.28 -38.92
CA LYS A 191 -1.44 -10.54 -40.20
C LYS A 191 -0.63 -11.27 -41.27
N LEU A 192 0.47 -11.92 -40.89
CA LEU A 192 1.28 -12.71 -41.82
C LEU A 192 0.69 -14.10 -42.10
N ALA A 193 0.18 -14.78 -41.08
CA ALA A 193 -0.43 -16.09 -41.23
C ALA A 193 -1.70 -16.05 -42.11
N GLY A 194 -2.38 -14.89 -42.15
CA GLY A 194 -3.63 -14.71 -42.86
C GLY A 194 -4.78 -15.51 -42.25
N GLY A 195 -5.89 -15.63 -42.98
CA GLY A 195 -7.05 -16.41 -42.56
C GLY A 195 -8.23 -15.56 -42.07
N GLN A 196 -9.12 -16.19 -41.29
CA GLN A 196 -10.33 -15.52 -40.81
C GLN A 196 -10.00 -14.43 -39.78
N SER A 197 -10.79 -13.36 -39.80
CA SER A 197 -10.69 -12.27 -38.83
C SER A 197 -10.93 -12.80 -37.42
N ARG A 198 -10.08 -12.39 -36.48
CA ARG A 198 -10.17 -12.75 -35.06
C ARG A 198 -10.00 -11.50 -34.20
N SER A 199 -10.68 -11.46 -33.06
CA SER A 199 -10.58 -10.39 -32.06
C SER A 199 -9.50 -10.73 -31.05
N ILE A 200 -8.44 -9.91 -30.97
CA ILE A 200 -7.37 -10.06 -29.99
C ILE A 200 -7.55 -8.99 -28.93
N ILE A 201 -8.18 -9.35 -27.81
CA ILE A 201 -8.57 -8.44 -26.74
C ILE A 201 -7.47 -8.42 -25.69
N GLY A 202 -6.76 -7.30 -25.59
CA GLY A 202 -5.84 -7.03 -24.51
C GLY A 202 -6.58 -6.63 -23.23
N ILE A 203 -6.18 -7.15 -22.08
CA ILE A 203 -6.66 -6.69 -20.75
C ILE A 203 -5.53 -5.90 -20.09
N ASP A 204 -5.75 -4.61 -19.81
CA ASP A 204 -4.71 -3.74 -19.24
C ASP A 204 -4.37 -4.14 -17.80
N THR A 205 -3.06 -4.28 -17.56
CA THR A 205 -2.49 -4.60 -16.25
C THR A 205 -1.51 -3.56 -15.73
N TYR A 206 -1.09 -2.55 -16.52
CA TYR A 206 0.10 -1.74 -16.22
C TYR A 206 -0.19 -0.34 -15.66
N ASN A 207 -1.41 0.19 -15.85
CA ASN A 207 -1.78 1.55 -15.45
C ASN A 207 -0.92 2.67 -16.02
N LYS A 208 -0.78 2.70 -17.35
CA LYS A 208 -0.26 3.88 -18.05
C LYS A 208 -1.37 4.91 -18.29
N PRO A 209 -1.02 6.19 -18.51
CA PRO A 209 -1.98 7.16 -19.01
C PRO A 209 -2.68 6.65 -20.28
N PRO A 210 -3.98 6.96 -20.48
CA PRO A 210 -4.75 6.51 -21.63
C PRO A 210 -4.02 6.76 -22.96
N GLY A 211 -4.04 5.78 -23.87
CA GLY A 211 -3.40 5.86 -25.19
C GLY A 211 -1.90 5.53 -25.22
N VAL A 212 -1.19 5.59 -24.09
CA VAL A 212 0.26 5.33 -24.06
C VAL A 212 0.57 3.85 -24.27
N LEU A 213 -0.21 2.96 -23.67
CA LEU A 213 0.04 1.52 -23.80
C LEU A 213 -0.35 1.03 -25.21
N GLU A 214 -1.43 1.55 -25.76
CA GLU A 214 -1.92 1.30 -27.10
C GLU A 214 -0.89 1.74 -28.14
N ALA A 215 -0.34 2.96 -28.01
CA ALA A 215 0.75 3.44 -28.86
C ALA A 215 2.00 2.55 -28.75
N THR A 216 2.34 2.12 -27.53
CA THR A 216 3.46 1.19 -27.30
C THR A 216 3.23 -0.15 -28.01
N ILE A 217 2.02 -0.72 -27.93
CA ILE A 217 1.66 -1.98 -28.60
C ILE A 217 1.76 -1.81 -30.12
N LEU A 218 1.19 -0.73 -30.66
CA LEU A 218 1.19 -0.45 -32.09
C LEU A 218 2.61 -0.33 -32.64
N GLU A 219 3.49 0.40 -31.95
CA GLU A 219 4.89 0.54 -32.33
C GLU A 219 5.60 -0.82 -32.39
N ILE A 220 5.45 -1.65 -31.34
CA ILE A 220 6.07 -2.98 -31.29
C ILE A 220 5.48 -3.89 -32.37
N ALA A 221 4.18 -3.80 -32.64
CA ALA A 221 3.51 -4.61 -33.64
C ALA A 221 3.98 -4.26 -35.06
N LYS A 222 4.09 -2.97 -35.39
CA LYS A 222 4.66 -2.49 -36.66
C LYS A 222 6.12 -2.90 -36.84
N ARG A 223 6.94 -2.76 -35.80
CA ARG A 223 8.34 -3.23 -35.83
C ARG A 223 8.41 -4.74 -36.06
N THR A 224 7.59 -5.51 -35.36
CA THR A 224 7.55 -6.97 -35.50
C THR A 224 7.08 -7.37 -36.89
N ALA A 225 6.05 -6.71 -37.42
CA ALA A 225 5.53 -6.91 -38.77
C ALA A 225 6.60 -6.69 -39.83
N HIS A 226 7.36 -5.59 -39.72
CA HIS A 226 8.49 -5.33 -40.62
C HIS A 226 9.54 -6.45 -40.57
N LEU A 227 9.93 -6.90 -39.37
CA LEU A 227 10.93 -7.96 -39.19
C LEU A 227 10.50 -9.32 -39.76
N ILE A 228 9.19 -9.60 -39.83
CA ILE A 228 8.64 -10.83 -40.41
C ILE A 228 8.24 -10.68 -41.89
N GLY A 229 8.56 -9.54 -42.53
CA GLY A 229 8.38 -9.33 -43.97
C GLY A 229 7.04 -8.73 -44.39
N LEU A 230 6.24 -8.19 -43.46
CA LEU A 230 5.02 -7.45 -43.79
C LEU A 230 5.33 -6.00 -44.19
N GLY A 231 4.47 -5.43 -45.05
CA GLY A 231 4.54 -4.02 -45.44
C GLY A 231 4.20 -3.05 -44.29
N ALA A 232 4.58 -1.78 -44.45
CA ALA A 232 4.42 -0.74 -43.43
C ALA A 232 2.96 -0.52 -42.99
N ASP A 233 2.00 -0.78 -43.89
CA ASP A 233 0.57 -0.60 -43.64
C ASP A 233 -0.15 -1.89 -43.22
N ALA A 234 0.59 -2.97 -42.94
CA ALA A 234 -0.03 -4.25 -42.57
C ALA A 234 -0.69 -4.23 -41.17
N VAL A 235 -0.17 -3.41 -40.25
CA VAL A 235 -0.72 -3.23 -38.90
C VAL A 235 -1.22 -1.80 -38.74
N GLN A 236 -2.50 -1.69 -38.37
CA GLN A 236 -3.23 -0.44 -38.20
C GLN A 236 -3.57 -0.18 -36.72
N PRO A 237 -3.84 1.07 -36.32
CA PRO A 237 -4.25 1.39 -34.95
C PRO A 237 -5.45 0.55 -34.47
N ASP A 238 -6.43 0.29 -35.34
CA ASP A 238 -7.63 -0.49 -35.02
C ASP A 238 -7.35 -1.97 -34.74
N ASP A 239 -6.16 -2.47 -35.07
CA ASP A 239 -5.73 -3.82 -34.70
C ASP A 239 -5.39 -3.93 -33.19
N VAL A 240 -5.24 -2.80 -32.49
CA VAL A 240 -4.90 -2.72 -31.07
C VAL A 240 -6.17 -2.54 -30.25
N ILE A 241 -6.74 -3.66 -29.80
CA ILE A 241 -7.89 -3.67 -28.88
C ILE A 241 -7.39 -3.84 -27.45
N LEU A 242 -7.63 -2.85 -26.61
CA LEU A 242 -7.25 -2.84 -25.19
C LEU A 242 -8.45 -2.47 -24.32
N ASP A 243 -8.79 -3.35 -23.39
CA ASP A 243 -9.82 -3.12 -22.37
C ASP A 243 -9.15 -2.66 -21.06
N THR A 244 -9.42 -1.41 -20.68
CA THR A 244 -8.82 -0.75 -19.52
C THR A 244 -9.69 -0.83 -18.28
N ARG A 245 -10.91 -1.38 -18.35
CA ARG A 245 -11.88 -1.39 -17.24
C ARG A 245 -11.43 -2.21 -16.02
N PHE A 246 -10.56 -3.19 -16.24
CA PHE A 246 -10.04 -4.09 -15.20
C PHE A 246 -8.75 -3.58 -14.55
N ASN A 247 -8.34 -2.36 -14.89
CA ASN A 247 -7.18 -1.73 -14.28
C ASN A 247 -7.58 -1.06 -12.96
N THR A 248 -6.87 -1.42 -11.89
CA THR A 248 -7.15 -0.98 -10.51
C THR A 248 -6.39 0.28 -10.09
N GLY A 249 -5.83 1.04 -11.04
CA GLY A 249 -5.00 2.22 -10.74
C GLY A 249 -3.60 1.87 -10.20
N THR A 250 -3.27 0.60 -10.05
CA THR A 250 -1.95 0.11 -9.62
C THR A 250 -1.60 -1.18 -10.35
N HIS A 251 -0.30 -1.40 -10.59
CA HIS A 251 0.15 -2.62 -11.30
C HIS A 251 -0.11 -3.90 -10.49
N THR A 252 0.01 -3.84 -9.17
CA THR A 252 -0.10 -4.98 -8.25
C THR A 252 -1.47 -5.10 -7.57
N GLY A 253 -2.37 -4.14 -7.79
CA GLY A 253 -3.75 -4.21 -7.34
C GLY A 253 -4.57 -5.25 -8.11
N TRP A 254 -5.69 -5.67 -7.53
CA TRP A 254 -6.67 -6.51 -8.22
C TRP A 254 -8.07 -6.20 -7.67
N ASP A 255 -9.08 -6.34 -8.52
CA ASP A 255 -10.48 -6.07 -8.22
C ASP A 255 -11.25 -7.37 -7.93
N ASP A 256 -12.54 -7.24 -7.62
CA ASP A 256 -13.42 -8.38 -7.33
C ASP A 256 -13.57 -9.31 -8.54
N ASN A 257 -13.57 -8.77 -9.77
CA ASN A 257 -13.58 -9.60 -10.98
C ASN A 257 -12.34 -10.49 -11.04
N THR A 258 -11.16 -9.93 -10.77
CA THR A 258 -9.90 -10.66 -10.75
C THR A 258 -9.89 -11.72 -9.65
N ALA A 259 -10.30 -11.37 -8.43
CA ALA A 259 -10.36 -12.31 -7.30
C ALA A 259 -11.29 -13.49 -7.61
N ARG A 260 -12.48 -13.20 -8.17
CA ARG A 260 -13.44 -14.20 -8.62
C ARG A 260 -12.88 -15.08 -9.74
N GLY A 261 -12.22 -14.48 -10.73
CA GLY A 261 -11.59 -15.19 -11.83
C GLY A 261 -10.52 -16.18 -11.37
N VAL A 262 -9.62 -15.74 -10.49
CA VAL A 262 -8.56 -16.60 -9.90
C VAL A 262 -9.17 -17.79 -9.17
N LYS A 263 -10.18 -17.55 -8.33
CA LYS A 263 -10.82 -18.61 -7.54
C LYS A 263 -11.55 -19.60 -8.43
N LEU A 264 -12.40 -19.11 -9.32
CA LEU A 264 -13.30 -19.94 -10.11
C LEU A 264 -12.55 -20.87 -11.06
N ILE A 265 -11.51 -20.39 -11.75
CA ILE A 265 -10.71 -21.26 -12.63
C ILE A 265 -9.91 -22.30 -11.83
N GLY A 266 -9.47 -21.94 -10.62
CA GLY A 266 -8.83 -22.89 -9.69
C GLY A 266 -9.79 -24.00 -9.25
N GLU A 267 -11.01 -23.64 -8.85
CA GLU A 267 -12.03 -24.58 -8.38
C GLU A 267 -12.57 -25.48 -9.50
N LEU A 268 -12.80 -24.92 -10.69
CA LEU A 268 -13.44 -25.64 -11.79
C LEU A 268 -12.45 -26.44 -12.64
N GLU A 269 -11.23 -25.94 -12.83
CA GLU A 269 -10.27 -26.53 -13.78
C GLU A 269 -8.97 -26.99 -13.12
N GLY A 270 -8.75 -26.70 -11.83
CA GLY A 270 -7.48 -26.99 -11.17
C GLY A 270 -6.31 -26.17 -11.73
N ILE A 271 -6.59 -25.02 -12.38
CA ILE A 271 -5.57 -24.15 -12.96
C ILE A 271 -5.34 -22.98 -12.01
N VAL A 272 -4.09 -22.82 -11.57
CA VAL A 272 -3.70 -21.70 -10.71
C VAL A 272 -3.29 -20.52 -11.60
N THR A 273 -3.92 -19.37 -11.36
CA THR A 273 -3.59 -18.10 -12.02
C THR A 273 -3.19 -17.05 -11.01
N ASP A 274 -2.32 -16.14 -11.42
CA ASP A 274 -1.90 -15.01 -10.58
C ASP A 274 -2.91 -13.85 -10.60
N PRO A 275 -2.99 -13.04 -9.53
CA PRO A 275 -3.94 -11.94 -9.45
C PRO A 275 -3.49 -10.67 -10.20
N ILE A 276 -2.30 -10.67 -10.83
CA ILE A 276 -1.77 -9.49 -11.53
C ILE A 276 -2.11 -9.56 -13.03
N TYR A 277 -1.91 -10.73 -13.65
CA TYR A 277 -2.03 -10.93 -15.09
C TYR A 277 -3.17 -11.91 -15.44
N SER A 278 -2.94 -13.21 -15.22
CA SER A 278 -3.77 -14.26 -15.80
C SER A 278 -5.16 -14.30 -15.17
N GLY A 279 -5.23 -14.14 -13.85
CA GLY A 279 -6.47 -14.09 -13.09
C GLY A 279 -7.34 -12.90 -13.48
N ARG A 280 -6.73 -11.75 -13.81
CA ARG A 280 -7.45 -10.58 -14.30
C ARG A 280 -8.08 -10.84 -15.66
N SER A 281 -7.41 -11.59 -16.52
CA SER A 281 -7.97 -11.99 -17.82
C SER A 281 -9.16 -12.93 -17.67
N VAL A 282 -9.10 -13.86 -16.70
CA VAL A 282 -10.25 -14.73 -16.38
C VAL A 282 -11.41 -13.91 -15.80
N GLY A 283 -11.12 -12.99 -14.87
CA GLY A 283 -12.12 -12.07 -14.33
C GLY A 283 -12.79 -11.24 -15.41
N ALA A 284 -12.01 -10.74 -16.37
CA ALA A 284 -12.53 -10.00 -17.51
C ALA A 284 -13.44 -10.85 -18.41
N ILE A 285 -13.09 -12.11 -18.66
CA ILE A 285 -13.95 -13.02 -19.44
C ILE A 285 -15.29 -13.22 -18.74
N LEU A 286 -15.29 -13.44 -17.42
CA LEU A 286 -16.52 -13.61 -16.64
C LEU A 286 -17.40 -12.36 -16.73
N HIS A 287 -16.83 -11.19 -16.46
CA HIS A 287 -17.54 -9.91 -16.54
C HIS A 287 -18.11 -9.67 -17.95
N LYS A 288 -17.32 -9.92 -19.00
CA LYS A 288 -17.77 -9.74 -20.38
C LYS A 288 -18.88 -10.71 -20.77
N ALA A 289 -18.81 -11.97 -20.34
CA ALA A 289 -19.87 -12.95 -20.56
C ALA A 289 -21.18 -12.53 -19.87
N GLU A 290 -21.11 -12.05 -18.63
CA GLU A 290 -22.27 -11.57 -17.86
C GLU A 290 -22.95 -10.36 -18.51
N ASN A 291 -22.18 -9.51 -19.18
CA ASN A 291 -22.68 -8.35 -19.91
C ASN A 291 -23.02 -8.66 -21.38
N GLY A 292 -22.99 -9.92 -21.80
CA GLY A 292 -23.30 -10.34 -23.17
C GLY A 292 -22.28 -9.90 -24.23
N GLU A 293 -21.13 -9.36 -23.82
CA GLU A 293 -20.08 -8.87 -24.73
C GLU A 293 -19.36 -10.01 -25.48
N LEU A 294 -19.57 -11.26 -25.08
CA LEU A 294 -18.98 -12.46 -25.70
C LEU A 294 -19.99 -13.32 -26.47
N ASP A 295 -21.25 -12.90 -26.60
CA ASP A 295 -22.32 -13.73 -27.17
C ASP A 295 -22.12 -14.08 -28.65
N GLY A 296 -21.34 -13.29 -29.39
CA GLY A 296 -20.94 -13.58 -30.77
C GLY A 296 -19.73 -14.53 -30.91
N SER A 297 -19.06 -14.86 -29.80
CA SER A 297 -17.86 -15.70 -29.81
C SER A 297 -18.22 -17.18 -29.87
N ARG A 298 -17.54 -17.96 -30.72
CA ARG A 298 -17.73 -19.41 -30.81
C ARG A 298 -16.66 -20.17 -30.04
N ASP A 299 -15.40 -19.83 -30.27
CA ASP A 299 -14.26 -20.42 -29.58
C ASP A 299 -13.36 -19.31 -29.04
N LEU A 300 -13.22 -19.27 -27.72
CA LEU A 300 -12.42 -18.28 -26.99
C LEU A 300 -11.18 -18.95 -26.40
N ILE A 301 -10.03 -18.28 -26.52
CA ILE A 301 -8.78 -18.74 -25.91
C ILE A 301 -8.19 -17.73 -24.94
N ILE A 302 -7.76 -18.22 -23.77
CA ILE A 302 -7.01 -17.48 -22.77
C ILE A 302 -5.52 -17.73 -23.00
N SER A 303 -4.76 -16.68 -23.34
CA SER A 303 -3.32 -16.80 -23.56
C SER A 303 -2.58 -15.47 -23.45
N PRO A 304 -1.41 -15.41 -22.80
CA PRO A 304 -0.76 -16.50 -22.09
C PRO A 304 -1.34 -16.65 -20.68
N ILE A 305 -1.59 -17.89 -20.26
CA ILE A 305 -1.65 -18.21 -18.83
C ILE A 305 -0.22 -18.20 -18.29
N GLN A 306 -0.01 -17.56 -17.15
CA GLN A 306 1.25 -17.55 -16.42
C GLN A 306 1.00 -17.87 -14.96
N LEU A 307 1.91 -18.65 -14.38
CA LEU A 307 1.96 -18.88 -12.95
C LEU A 307 2.92 -17.88 -12.31
N HIS A 308 2.42 -17.22 -11.28
CA HIS A 308 3.22 -16.55 -10.28
C HIS A 308 3.33 -17.50 -9.10
N TYR A 309 4.48 -17.57 -8.43
CA TYR A 309 4.53 -18.35 -7.18
C TYR A 309 3.45 -17.77 -6.26
N PRO A 310 2.43 -18.55 -5.84
CA PRO A 310 1.64 -18.12 -4.72
C PRO A 310 2.64 -18.02 -3.59
N ILE A 311 2.89 -16.80 -3.13
CA ILE A 311 3.39 -16.62 -1.79
C ILE A 311 2.35 -17.35 -0.97
N SER A 312 2.69 -18.53 -0.43
CA SER A 312 2.15 -18.89 0.87
C SER A 312 2.38 -17.62 1.67
N THR A 313 1.32 -16.90 1.97
CA THR A 313 1.34 -15.80 2.92
C THR A 313 1.76 -16.42 4.24
N VAL A 314 3.04 -16.74 4.35
CA VAL A 314 3.73 -17.00 5.59
C VAL A 314 3.90 -15.60 6.15
N SER A 315 2.81 -15.06 6.68
CA SER A 315 2.94 -14.42 7.96
C SER A 315 3.41 -15.51 8.93
N SER A 316 4.01 -15.11 10.02
CA SER A 316 4.28 -15.98 11.16
C SER A 316 3.03 -16.67 11.75
N ASP A 317 1.85 -16.49 11.15
CA ASP A 317 0.62 -17.21 11.47
C ASP A 317 0.22 -18.19 10.36
N PRO A 318 -0.18 -19.43 10.70
CA PRO A 318 -0.65 -20.42 9.74
C PRO A 318 -2.07 -20.06 9.26
N LEU A 319 -2.24 -19.04 8.40
CA LEU A 319 -3.56 -18.68 7.87
C LEU A 319 -3.55 -18.37 6.36
N PRO A 320 -3.51 -19.38 5.47
CA PRO A 320 -3.88 -19.19 4.06
C PRO A 320 -5.23 -19.80 3.65
N ILE A 321 -5.80 -20.73 4.43
CA ILE A 321 -7.10 -21.37 4.13
C ILE A 321 -8.23 -20.85 5.04
N THR A 322 -7.91 -20.49 6.28
CA THR A 322 -8.88 -20.01 7.28
C THR A 322 -9.42 -18.61 6.97
N TYR A 323 -8.67 -17.80 6.20
CA TYR A 323 -9.17 -16.50 5.71
C TYR A 323 -10.37 -16.67 4.76
N TYR A 324 -10.48 -17.79 4.04
CA TYR A 324 -11.62 -18.07 3.17
C TYR A 324 -12.84 -18.68 3.89
N ILE A 325 -12.65 -19.32 5.06
CA ILE A 325 -13.79 -19.64 5.95
C ILE A 325 -14.33 -18.35 6.61
N MET A 326 -13.48 -17.32 6.76
CA MET A 326 -13.89 -15.99 7.21
C MET A 326 -14.50 -15.11 6.09
N LEU A 327 -14.07 -15.18 4.83
CA LEU A 327 -14.66 -14.36 3.74
C LEU A 327 -15.95 -14.93 3.12
N SER A 328 -16.35 -16.15 3.48
CA SER A 328 -17.76 -16.56 3.39
C SER A 328 -18.63 -15.90 4.47
N GLN A 329 -18.03 -15.09 5.36
CA GLN A 329 -18.71 -14.10 6.18
C GLN A 329 -18.49 -12.72 5.53
N PRO A 330 -19.46 -11.79 5.65
CA PRO A 330 -19.29 -10.41 5.19
C PRO A 330 -17.95 -9.83 5.65
N ASN A 331 -17.30 -8.97 4.83
CA ASN A 331 -16.11 -8.24 5.26
C ASN A 331 -16.46 -7.60 6.61
N PRO A 332 -15.70 -7.86 7.70
CA PRO A 332 -16.05 -7.37 9.03
C PRO A 332 -16.13 -5.85 9.10
N TYR A 333 -15.67 -5.16 8.05
CA TYR A 333 -15.66 -3.71 7.91
C TYR A 333 -16.76 -3.14 6.99
N ASP A 334 -17.51 -3.96 6.23
CA ASP A 334 -18.52 -3.47 5.28
C ASP A 334 -19.69 -2.73 5.97
N ASN A 335 -19.95 -3.05 7.23
CA ASN A 335 -21.00 -2.44 8.04
C ASN A 335 -20.45 -1.51 9.13
N VAL A 336 -19.17 -1.13 9.05
CA VAL A 336 -18.55 -0.24 10.04
C VAL A 336 -18.84 1.20 9.65
N GLU A 337 -19.55 1.92 10.51
CA GLU A 337 -19.83 3.34 10.32
C GLU A 337 -18.51 4.14 10.40
N THR A 338 -18.15 4.80 9.30
CA THR A 338 -16.88 5.52 9.16
C THR A 338 -17.06 7.03 9.23
N ALA A 339 -16.13 7.70 9.90
CA ALA A 339 -16.11 9.15 10.01
C ALA A 339 -15.78 9.82 8.67
N ASN A 340 -16.65 10.72 8.21
CA ASN A 340 -16.44 11.50 6.98
C ASN A 340 -15.59 12.76 7.24
N LEU A 341 -14.31 12.54 7.50
CA LEU A 341 -13.34 13.59 7.83
C LEU A 341 -12.82 14.32 6.59
N PHE A 342 -12.49 15.60 6.75
CA PHE A 342 -11.77 16.36 5.73
C PHE A 342 -10.41 15.75 5.40
N THR A 343 -9.91 16.04 4.20
CA THR A 343 -8.55 15.71 3.78
C THR A 343 -7.85 17.00 3.35
N VAL A 344 -6.70 17.28 3.97
CA VAL A 344 -5.87 18.46 3.72
C VAL A 344 -4.58 18.01 3.03
N LYS A 345 -4.23 18.61 1.89
CA LYS A 345 -3.00 18.30 1.14
C LYS A 345 -1.81 19.05 1.69
N PHE A 346 -0.86 18.34 2.28
CA PHE A 346 0.30 18.96 2.93
C PHE A 346 1.12 19.81 1.96
N ASN A 347 1.37 19.33 0.74
CA ASN A 347 2.17 20.05 -0.25
C ASN A 347 1.58 21.42 -0.63
N ASN A 348 0.26 21.56 -0.63
CA ASN A 348 -0.41 22.82 -0.98
C ASN A 348 -0.27 23.89 0.10
N LEU A 349 0.08 23.52 1.33
CA LEU A 349 0.25 24.44 2.45
C LEU A 349 1.56 25.24 2.37
N PHE A 350 2.57 24.75 1.65
CA PHE A 350 3.83 25.49 1.45
C PHE A 350 3.61 26.79 0.66
N ASP A 351 2.76 26.74 -0.36
CA ASP A 351 2.44 27.88 -1.22
C ASP A 351 1.29 28.75 -0.67
N ARG A 352 0.80 28.43 0.54
CA ARG A 352 -0.35 29.10 1.17
C ARG A 352 -1.59 29.11 0.27
N ASP A 353 -1.86 27.99 -0.39
CA ASP A 353 -3.04 27.85 -1.23
C ASP A 353 -4.30 28.20 -0.44
N SER A 354 -5.09 29.15 -0.94
CA SER A 354 -6.22 29.71 -0.21
C SER A 354 -7.35 28.71 -0.01
N THR A 355 -7.53 27.76 -0.94
CA THR A 355 -8.55 26.72 -0.85
C THR A 355 -8.15 25.69 0.20
N GLU A 356 -6.88 25.32 0.23
CA GLU A 356 -6.34 24.39 1.21
C GLU A 356 -6.36 24.99 2.63
N LEU A 357 -6.03 26.27 2.78
CA LEU A 357 -6.12 26.97 4.06
C LEU A 357 -7.56 27.02 4.59
N ASP A 358 -8.54 27.29 3.72
CA ASP A 358 -9.96 27.25 4.09
C ASP A 358 -10.42 25.84 4.49
N THR A 359 -9.94 24.81 3.79
CA THR A 359 -10.21 23.40 4.13
C THR A 359 -9.62 23.05 5.50
N LEU A 360 -8.38 23.47 5.77
CA LEU A 360 -7.71 23.28 7.06
C LEU A 360 -8.46 23.95 8.21
N LEU A 361 -8.93 25.19 8.04
CA LEU A 361 -9.73 25.88 9.06
C LEU A 361 -11.05 25.15 9.32
N LYS A 362 -11.78 24.78 8.27
CA LYS A 362 -13.05 24.05 8.39
C LYS A 362 -12.88 22.71 9.07
N ALA A 363 -11.79 21.99 8.79
CA ALA A 363 -11.46 20.74 9.45
C ALA A 363 -11.26 20.91 10.96
N CYS A 364 -10.49 21.92 11.37
CA CYS A 364 -10.27 22.25 12.78
C CYS A 364 -11.54 22.76 13.50
N GLU A 365 -12.41 23.50 12.81
CA GLU A 365 -13.65 24.05 13.37
C GLU A 365 -14.77 23.02 13.47
N ARG A 366 -14.93 22.16 12.46
CA ARG A 366 -16.05 21.21 12.39
C ARG A 366 -15.78 19.97 13.21
N ASP A 367 -14.68 19.27 12.90
CA ASP A 367 -14.43 17.92 13.38
C ASP A 367 -13.33 17.88 14.45
N GLY A 368 -12.31 18.73 14.34
CA GLY A 368 -11.10 18.62 15.16
C GLY A 368 -10.21 17.42 14.79
N PHE A 369 -10.65 16.58 13.84
CA PHE A 369 -9.88 15.50 13.24
C PHE A 369 -9.92 15.61 11.71
N PHE A 370 -8.80 15.35 11.05
CA PHE A 370 -8.74 15.30 9.59
C PHE A 370 -7.57 14.47 9.09
N TYR A 371 -7.64 14.04 7.83
CA TYR A 371 -6.51 13.42 7.16
C TYR A 371 -5.57 14.49 6.62
N LEU A 372 -4.28 14.32 6.83
CA LEU A 372 -3.23 15.05 6.15
C LEU A 372 -2.65 14.14 5.06
N ASP A 373 -2.88 14.50 3.80
CA ASP A 373 -2.33 13.80 2.63
C ASP A 373 -0.85 14.14 2.50
N LEU A 374 -0.03 13.09 2.62
CA LEU A 374 1.43 13.11 2.61
C LEU A 374 1.98 12.20 1.49
N GLN A 375 1.21 11.99 0.43
CA GLN A 375 1.63 11.16 -0.72
C GLN A 375 2.60 11.85 -1.67
N ASP A 376 2.88 13.13 -1.43
CA ASP A 376 3.78 13.91 -2.27
C ASP A 376 5.25 13.50 -2.07
N SER A 377 6.11 13.86 -3.03
CA SER A 377 7.52 13.49 -3.00
C SER A 377 8.33 14.12 -1.85
N CYS A 378 7.93 15.28 -1.31
CA CYS A 378 8.63 15.93 -0.20
C CYS A 378 8.40 15.16 1.12
N SER A 379 7.26 14.48 1.25
CA SER A 379 6.92 13.61 2.37
C SER A 379 7.61 12.23 2.33
N ALA A 380 8.25 11.85 1.21
CA ALA A 380 8.87 10.52 1.05
C ALA A 380 9.95 10.19 2.10
N LYS A 381 10.68 11.19 2.61
CA LYS A 381 11.64 10.97 3.69
C LYS A 381 10.94 10.60 5.00
N LEU A 382 9.86 11.30 5.36
CA LEU A 382 9.09 11.03 6.58
C LEU A 382 8.59 9.59 6.60
N TRP A 383 8.04 9.09 5.49
CA TRP A 383 7.56 7.70 5.38
C TRP A 383 8.68 6.68 5.56
N ARG A 384 9.84 6.89 4.93
CA ARG A 384 11.02 6.02 5.11
C ARG A 384 11.50 6.00 6.57
N ASP A 385 11.48 7.15 7.24
CA ASP A 385 11.87 7.22 8.64
C ASP A 385 10.82 6.57 9.55
N LEU A 386 9.52 6.80 9.29
CA LEU A 386 8.40 6.18 9.99
C LEU A 386 8.48 4.65 9.95
N ASP A 387 8.71 4.07 8.77
CA ASP A 387 8.83 2.62 8.60
C ASP A 387 9.93 2.06 9.50
N ARG A 388 11.10 2.70 9.48
CA ARG A 388 12.28 2.26 10.24
C ARG A 388 12.06 2.41 11.74
N VAL A 389 11.54 3.55 12.22
CA VAL A 389 11.27 3.71 13.66
C VAL A 389 10.16 2.79 14.14
N SER A 390 9.17 2.50 13.29
CA SER A 390 8.08 1.57 13.61
C SER A 390 8.60 0.14 13.75
N GLU A 391 9.49 -0.30 12.84
CA GLU A 391 10.11 -1.61 12.92
C GLU A 391 10.97 -1.76 14.19
N ILE A 392 11.78 -0.75 14.51
CA ILE A 392 12.59 -0.71 15.73
C ILE A 392 11.69 -0.77 16.97
N ALA A 393 10.62 0.04 17.02
CA ALA A 393 9.68 0.05 18.13
C ALA A 393 8.98 -1.31 18.29
N LYS A 394 8.54 -1.96 17.21
CA LYS A 394 7.92 -3.29 17.24
C LYS A 394 8.86 -4.34 17.84
N ARG A 395 10.12 -4.38 17.38
CA ARG A 395 11.14 -5.28 17.95
C ARG A 395 11.36 -4.99 19.44
N TRP A 396 11.36 -3.72 19.83
CA TRP A 396 11.46 -3.34 21.24
C TRP A 396 10.25 -3.79 22.08
N PHE A 397 9.02 -3.61 21.57
CA PHE A 397 7.80 -4.05 22.26
C PHE A 397 7.70 -5.57 22.42
N SER A 398 8.28 -6.35 21.50
CA SER A 398 8.33 -7.81 21.58
C SER A 398 9.21 -8.37 22.71
N GLN A 399 9.98 -7.52 23.39
CA GLN A 399 10.78 -7.94 24.54
C GLN A 399 9.89 -8.30 25.74
N PRO A 400 10.36 -9.18 26.64
CA PRO A 400 9.70 -9.43 27.92
C PRO A 400 9.44 -8.13 28.69
N VAL A 401 8.35 -8.09 29.47
CA VAL A 401 7.97 -6.89 30.22
C VAL A 401 9.06 -6.47 31.21
N GLU A 402 9.78 -7.44 31.78
CA GLU A 402 10.89 -7.23 32.71
C GLU A 402 12.05 -6.45 32.07
N ASP A 403 12.28 -6.64 30.77
CA ASP A 403 13.30 -5.91 30.02
C ASP A 403 12.81 -4.51 29.67
N LYS A 404 11.54 -4.37 29.24
CA LYS A 404 10.93 -3.06 28.95
C LYS A 404 10.90 -2.17 30.19
N LEU A 405 10.62 -2.73 31.36
CA LEU A 405 10.59 -2.02 32.65
C LEU A 405 11.96 -1.45 33.08
N LYS A 406 13.07 -1.91 32.50
CA LYS A 406 14.41 -1.31 32.74
C LYS A 406 14.58 0.05 32.05
N THR A 407 13.65 0.43 31.17
CA THR A 407 13.70 1.69 30.43
C THR A 407 13.59 2.88 31.37
N PRO A 408 14.53 3.84 31.30
CA PRO A 408 14.47 5.04 32.13
C PRO A 408 13.15 5.80 31.93
N THR A 409 12.44 6.06 33.03
CA THR A 409 11.20 6.83 33.03
C THR A 409 11.38 8.04 33.93
N VAL A 410 11.67 9.18 33.32
CA VAL A 410 12.06 10.42 34.02
C VAL A 410 10.98 11.50 34.01
N SER A 411 9.93 11.33 33.20
CA SER A 411 8.77 12.22 33.19
C SER A 411 7.52 11.56 32.61
N LEU A 412 6.36 12.19 32.77
CA LEU A 412 5.10 11.72 32.15
C LEU A 412 5.16 11.75 30.62
N ALA A 413 6.08 12.53 30.03
CA ALA A 413 6.30 12.64 28.59
C ALA A 413 7.47 11.78 28.07
N HIS A 414 8.21 11.08 28.94
CA HIS A 414 9.40 10.32 28.57
C HIS A 414 9.57 9.04 29.40
N GLY A 415 9.70 7.90 28.72
CA GLY A 415 9.92 6.58 29.30
C GLY A 415 8.87 5.56 28.88
N PHE A 416 8.85 4.43 29.57
CA PHE A 416 7.95 3.32 29.30
C PHE A 416 6.71 3.38 30.20
N LYS A 417 5.55 3.04 29.62
CA LYS A 417 4.28 2.84 30.33
C LYS A 417 3.79 1.44 30.01
N ALA A 418 3.69 0.59 31.03
CA ALA A 418 3.08 -0.73 30.92
C ALA A 418 1.55 -0.66 30.79
N THR A 419 0.94 -1.78 30.43
CA THR A 419 -0.52 -1.96 30.47
C THR A 419 -1.06 -1.81 31.90
N GLY A 420 -2.34 -1.48 32.04
CA GLY A 420 -3.03 -1.48 33.34
C GLY A 420 -2.83 -0.23 34.22
N ASN A 421 -2.06 0.77 33.76
CA ASN A 421 -1.71 1.94 34.58
C ASN A 421 -2.83 3.00 34.65
N GLN A 422 -3.70 3.11 33.64
CA GLN A 422 -4.76 4.11 33.53
C GLN A 422 -6.14 3.45 33.46
N SER A 423 -7.20 4.24 33.69
CA SER A 423 -8.58 3.77 33.49
C SER A 423 -8.83 3.47 32.00
N GLY A 424 -9.37 2.28 31.71
CA GLY A 424 -9.58 1.76 30.36
C GLY A 424 -10.90 2.21 29.73
N ALA A 425 -11.19 1.70 28.53
CA ALA A 425 -12.42 2.04 27.78
C ALA A 425 -13.70 1.40 28.33
N VAL A 426 -13.57 0.45 29.25
CA VAL A 426 -14.68 -0.18 29.96
C VAL A 426 -14.68 0.32 31.40
N LYS A 427 -15.87 0.65 31.92
CA LYS A 427 -16.06 1.20 33.26
C LYS A 427 -15.47 0.28 34.33
N SER A 428 -14.78 0.87 35.31
CA SER A 428 -14.14 0.21 36.45
C SER A 428 -12.95 -0.69 36.10
N LEU A 429 -12.48 -0.64 34.85
CA LEU A 429 -11.38 -1.45 34.34
C LEU A 429 -10.19 -0.61 33.93
N LYS A 430 -9.03 -1.27 33.74
CA LYS A 430 -7.77 -0.62 33.37
C LYS A 430 -7.49 -0.74 31.87
N ASP A 431 -6.59 0.10 31.38
CA ASP A 431 -6.25 0.15 29.97
C ASP A 431 -5.45 -1.07 29.49
N GLY A 432 -5.58 -1.38 28.20
CA GLY A 432 -4.96 -2.54 27.54
C GLY A 432 -3.75 -2.25 26.67
N PHE A 433 -3.06 -1.12 26.86
CA PHE A 433 -1.99 -0.74 25.95
C PHE A 433 -0.72 -0.37 26.69
N GLU A 434 0.42 -0.64 26.05
CA GLU A 434 1.71 -0.20 26.51
C GLU A 434 2.26 0.88 25.56
N ALA A 435 3.17 1.70 26.07
CA ALA A 435 3.70 2.82 25.31
C ALA A 435 5.15 3.14 25.63
N LEU A 436 5.90 3.48 24.59
CA LEU A 436 7.24 4.06 24.69
C LEU A 436 7.18 5.53 24.29
N LYS A 437 7.55 6.42 25.23
CA LYS A 437 7.44 7.86 25.09
C LYS A 437 8.83 8.47 25.00
N ILE A 438 9.12 9.20 23.94
CA ILE A 438 10.39 9.88 23.70
C ILE A 438 10.14 11.38 23.72
N GLY A 439 10.23 11.96 24.93
CA GLY A 439 10.13 13.40 25.13
C GLY A 439 11.16 14.17 24.31
N ARG A 440 10.71 15.26 23.67
CA ARG A 440 11.56 16.07 22.78
C ARG A 440 12.72 16.72 23.53
N SER A 441 12.50 17.13 24.77
CA SER A 441 13.51 17.77 25.63
C SER A 441 14.64 16.80 25.98
N GLU A 442 14.28 15.55 26.32
CA GLU A 442 15.21 14.47 26.61
C GLU A 442 15.97 14.05 25.36
N LEU A 443 15.25 13.89 24.23
CA LEU A 443 15.85 13.59 22.93
C LEU A 443 16.92 14.65 22.62
N LEU A 444 16.55 15.91 22.45
CA LEU A 444 17.50 16.99 22.13
C LEU A 444 18.62 17.15 23.16
N GLY A 445 18.31 16.99 24.45
CA GLY A 445 19.27 17.13 25.53
C GLY A 445 20.19 15.91 25.71
N ARG A 446 19.93 14.80 25.01
CA ARG A 446 20.71 13.55 25.05
C ARG A 446 20.87 13.00 26.47
N TRP A 447 19.78 12.94 27.24
CA TRP A 447 19.80 12.41 28.60
C TRP A 447 18.61 11.50 28.85
N ALA A 448 18.83 10.46 29.66
CA ALA A 448 17.85 9.44 30.04
C ALA A 448 17.17 8.73 28.85
N LEU A 449 17.84 8.62 27.70
CA LEU A 449 17.29 8.00 26.52
C LEU A 449 17.19 6.47 26.70
N PRO A 450 16.11 5.83 26.23
CA PRO A 450 16.05 4.38 26.11
C PRO A 450 17.18 3.89 25.18
N SER A 451 17.80 2.75 25.49
CA SER A 451 18.91 2.19 24.70
C SER A 451 18.56 2.04 23.21
N VAL A 452 17.33 1.63 22.93
CA VAL A 452 16.80 1.51 21.56
C VAL A 452 16.84 2.84 20.78
N VAL A 453 16.69 3.97 21.48
CA VAL A 453 16.81 5.31 20.90
C VAL A 453 18.28 5.71 20.78
N GLU A 454 19.11 5.45 21.78
CA GLU A 454 20.55 5.76 21.75
C GLU A 454 21.26 5.07 20.58
N GLU A 455 20.97 3.79 20.36
CA GLU A 455 21.51 2.98 19.27
C GLU A 455 21.06 3.48 17.88
N ASN A 456 19.94 4.20 17.82
CA ASN A 456 19.32 4.68 16.57
C ASN A 456 19.14 6.21 16.56
N LEU A 457 19.97 6.93 17.30
CA LEU A 457 19.75 8.33 17.67
C LEU A 457 19.47 9.25 16.47
N GLN A 458 20.27 9.11 15.41
CA GLN A 458 20.13 9.94 14.21
C GLN A 458 18.74 9.77 13.55
N LEU A 459 18.21 8.55 13.52
CA LEU A 459 16.91 8.26 12.91
C LEU A 459 15.78 8.86 13.77
N PHE A 460 15.82 8.66 15.08
CA PHE A 460 14.82 9.22 16.00
C PHE A 460 14.85 10.76 15.99
N ASP A 461 16.03 11.38 15.94
CA ASP A 461 16.17 12.83 15.78
C ASP A 461 15.52 13.34 14.52
N GLN A 462 15.84 12.71 13.38
CA GLN A 462 15.32 13.13 12.08
C GLN A 462 13.80 12.98 12.01
N PHE A 463 13.27 11.83 12.46
CA PHE A 463 11.83 11.59 12.47
C PHE A 463 11.11 12.55 13.40
N ASN A 464 11.63 12.78 14.61
CA ASN A 464 11.09 13.76 15.56
C ASN A 464 11.05 15.17 14.96
N ALA A 465 12.13 15.59 14.29
CA ALA A 465 12.22 16.89 13.64
C ALA A 465 11.22 17.05 12.50
N SER A 466 11.03 16.01 11.66
CA SER A 466 10.04 16.03 10.58
C SER A 466 8.61 16.16 11.12
N CYS A 467 8.23 15.35 12.12
CA CYS A 467 6.92 15.47 12.76
C CYS A 467 6.69 16.85 13.40
N HIS A 468 7.72 17.37 14.07
CA HIS A 468 7.67 18.70 14.69
C HIS A 468 7.47 19.81 13.65
N PHE A 469 8.21 19.75 12.54
CA PHE A 469 8.12 20.70 11.45
C PHE A 469 6.71 20.72 10.83
N ILE A 470 6.15 19.55 10.50
CA ILE A 470 4.81 19.43 9.91
C ILE A 470 3.78 20.14 10.77
N LEU A 471 3.74 19.83 12.07
CA LEU A 471 2.74 20.41 12.97
C LEU A 471 2.95 21.91 13.22
N LYS A 472 4.20 22.39 13.26
CA LYS A 472 4.47 23.84 13.34
C LYS A 472 4.03 24.57 12.07
N LEU A 473 4.23 23.98 10.89
CA LEU A 473 3.74 24.53 9.63
C LEU A 473 2.21 24.61 9.62
N LEU A 474 1.50 23.61 10.14
CA LEU A 474 0.05 23.67 10.27
C LEU A 474 -0.41 24.83 11.18
N LEU A 475 0.24 25.05 12.32
CA LEU A 475 -0.09 26.18 13.22
C LEU A 475 0.14 27.55 12.58
N ASP A 476 1.22 27.65 11.82
CA ASP A 476 1.58 28.84 11.08
C ASP A 476 0.55 29.12 9.95
N CYS A 477 0.11 28.08 9.23
CA CYS A 477 -1.00 28.14 8.27
C CYS A 477 -2.33 28.53 8.93
N LEU A 478 -2.66 27.94 10.09
CA LEU A 478 -3.87 28.29 10.85
C LEU A 478 -3.84 29.74 11.31
N SER A 479 -2.69 30.23 11.74
CA SER A 479 -2.51 31.64 12.14
C SER A 479 -2.75 32.59 10.97
N ASP A 480 -2.25 32.24 9.78
CA ASP A 480 -2.49 33.02 8.56
C ASP A 480 -3.96 32.98 8.14
N GLY A 481 -4.58 31.80 8.15
CA GLY A 481 -6.00 31.61 7.84
C GLY A 481 -6.94 32.36 8.80
N LEU A 482 -6.55 32.50 10.07
CA LEU A 482 -7.26 33.30 11.07
C LEU A 482 -6.89 34.79 11.04
N ASN A 483 -5.98 35.22 10.15
CA ASN A 483 -5.43 36.58 10.09
C ASN A 483 -4.79 37.06 11.40
N LEU A 484 -4.19 36.15 12.17
CA LEU A 484 -3.52 36.45 13.43
C LEU A 484 -2.13 37.07 13.18
N ARG A 485 -1.78 38.08 13.98
CA ARG A 485 -0.55 38.86 13.86
C ARG A 485 0.17 38.97 15.21
N GLY A 486 1.50 39.09 15.16
CA GLY A 486 2.34 39.29 16.34
C GLY A 486 2.14 38.20 17.40
N ALA A 487 2.03 38.60 18.67
CA ALA A 487 1.86 37.69 19.80
C ALA A 487 0.54 36.90 19.80
N SER A 488 -0.44 37.27 18.96
CA SER A 488 -1.70 36.54 18.85
C SER A 488 -1.61 35.31 17.95
N ARG A 489 -0.47 35.07 17.28
CA ARG A 489 -0.27 33.92 16.40
C ARG A 489 -0.12 32.62 17.19
N LEU A 490 -0.76 31.56 16.74
CA LEU A 490 -0.79 30.25 17.42
C LEU A 490 0.58 29.56 17.43
N ASP A 491 1.37 29.74 16.37
CA ASP A 491 2.71 29.18 16.25
C ASP A 491 3.71 29.80 17.26
N THR A 492 3.48 31.04 17.72
CA THR A 492 4.39 31.73 18.64
C THR A 492 4.43 31.14 20.05
N HIS A 493 3.43 30.33 20.41
CA HIS A 493 3.39 29.58 21.67
C HIS A 493 4.26 28.30 21.65
N HIS A 494 4.91 27.98 20.52
CA HIS A 494 5.66 26.72 20.30
C HIS A 494 7.15 27.00 20.07
N ARG A 495 7.77 27.67 21.05
CA ARG A 495 9.17 28.11 20.97
C ARG A 495 10.13 26.94 21.23
N ASP A 496 11.13 26.80 20.36
CA ASP A 496 12.13 25.72 20.46
C ASP A 496 13.16 25.94 21.59
N ASP A 497 13.28 27.17 22.08
CA ASP A 497 14.14 27.56 23.21
C ASP A 497 13.44 27.43 24.58
N ALA A 498 12.15 27.10 24.60
CA ALA A 498 11.36 26.93 25.80
C ALA A 498 11.09 25.45 26.07
N ARG A 499 10.93 25.09 27.36
CA ARG A 499 10.50 23.75 27.74
C ARG A 499 9.06 23.52 27.30
N SER A 500 8.82 22.38 26.66
CA SER A 500 7.47 21.86 26.40
C SER A 500 7.44 20.38 26.72
N LYS A 501 6.23 19.84 26.85
CA LYS A 501 6.01 18.40 26.98
C LYS A 501 5.87 17.68 25.65
N SER A 502 6.27 18.29 24.52
CA SER A 502 6.17 17.62 23.21
C SER A 502 6.87 16.27 23.22
N THR A 503 6.24 15.23 22.67
CA THR A 503 6.75 13.86 22.77
C THR A 503 6.40 13.04 21.54
N LEU A 504 7.34 12.20 21.13
CA LEU A 504 7.10 11.12 20.19
C LEU A 504 6.62 9.90 20.98
N TYR A 505 5.57 9.24 20.52
CA TYR A 505 4.82 8.28 21.31
C TYR A 505 4.52 7.05 20.46
N PHE A 506 5.08 5.92 20.86
CA PHE A 506 4.83 4.63 20.22
C PHE A 506 3.84 3.86 21.07
N LEU A 507 2.77 3.36 20.46
CA LEU A 507 1.71 2.61 21.13
C LEU A 507 1.71 1.18 20.63
N HIS A 508 1.54 0.26 21.57
CA HIS A 508 1.32 -1.15 21.30
C HIS A 508 0.12 -1.67 22.10
N TYR A 509 -0.82 -2.26 21.37
CA TYR A 509 -2.02 -2.92 21.89
C TYR A 509 -1.86 -4.43 21.63
N PRO A 510 -1.35 -5.20 22.60
CA PRO A 510 -1.12 -6.64 22.42
C PRO A 510 -2.45 -7.40 22.25
N PRO A 511 -2.43 -8.60 21.63
CA PRO A 511 -3.57 -9.51 21.62
C PRO A 511 -3.99 -9.83 23.05
N GLY A 512 -5.29 -9.69 23.33
CA GLY A 512 -5.86 -10.04 24.63
C GLY A 512 -6.44 -11.45 24.66
N THR A 513 -6.45 -12.08 25.84
CA THR A 513 -7.35 -13.22 26.11
C THR A 513 -8.81 -12.75 26.05
N GLN A 514 -9.78 -13.66 26.02
CA GLN A 514 -11.23 -13.40 25.86
C GLN A 514 -11.87 -12.47 26.91
N ASN A 515 -11.09 -11.75 27.72
CA ASN A 515 -11.59 -10.74 28.62
C ASN A 515 -11.84 -9.44 27.84
N LEU A 516 -13.13 -9.18 27.55
CA LEU A 516 -13.65 -7.90 27.05
C LEU A 516 -13.29 -6.71 27.97
N ASP A 517 -12.71 -7.02 29.14
CA ASP A 517 -12.48 -6.16 30.28
C ASP A 517 -11.14 -5.40 30.25
N GLU A 518 -10.25 -5.65 29.29
CA GLU A 518 -8.90 -5.04 29.24
C GLU A 518 -8.62 -4.27 27.94
N VAL A 519 -9.64 -3.91 27.17
CA VAL A 519 -9.41 -3.50 25.78
C VAL A 519 -9.57 -2.00 25.57
N GLY A 520 -8.51 -1.38 25.03
CA GLY A 520 -8.59 -0.03 24.46
C GLY A 520 -8.18 1.12 25.37
N GLN A 521 -8.35 2.35 24.85
CA GLN A 521 -8.10 3.60 25.57
C GLN A 521 -9.43 4.31 25.81
N ASN A 522 -9.65 4.78 27.03
CA ASN A 522 -10.89 5.46 27.43
C ASN A 522 -11.20 6.68 26.55
N MET A 523 -12.46 7.11 26.51
CA MET A 523 -12.83 8.32 25.81
C MET A 523 -12.16 9.54 26.43
N HIS A 524 -11.53 10.36 25.59
CA HIS A 524 -10.83 11.56 26.02
C HIS A 524 -10.64 12.54 24.85
N THR A 525 -10.15 13.72 25.18
CA THR A 525 -9.51 14.61 24.20
C THR A 525 -8.01 14.70 24.49
N ASP A 526 -7.20 15.10 23.52
CA ASP A 526 -5.76 15.24 23.74
C ASP A 526 -5.44 16.53 24.53
N ILE A 527 -4.40 16.47 25.38
CA ILE A 527 -3.99 17.61 26.25
C ILE A 527 -3.40 18.77 25.44
N GLY A 528 -2.62 18.44 24.40
CA GLY A 528 -1.67 19.33 23.74
C GLY A 528 -2.28 20.30 22.74
N THR A 529 -1.53 20.59 21.67
CA THR A 529 -1.93 21.53 20.62
C THR A 529 -2.43 20.77 19.38
N LEU A 530 -1.54 19.98 18.78
CA LEU A 530 -1.85 19.13 17.63
C LEU A 530 -1.18 17.76 17.83
N THR A 531 -1.84 16.71 17.36
CA THR A 531 -1.26 15.36 17.28
C THR A 531 -1.15 14.95 15.84
N LEU A 532 0.05 14.51 15.42
CA LEU A 532 0.26 13.82 14.16
C LEU A 532 0.23 12.31 14.45
N LEU A 533 -0.74 11.60 13.91
CA LEU A 533 -0.98 10.18 14.18
C LEU A 533 -0.85 9.33 12.92
N PHE A 534 -0.05 8.27 13.02
CA PHE A 534 0.07 7.19 12.05
C PHE A 534 -0.56 5.93 12.65
N ALA A 535 -1.75 5.56 12.17
CA ALA A 535 -2.52 4.42 12.65
C ALA A 535 -2.89 3.51 11.45
N PRO A 536 -2.03 2.54 11.08
CA PRO A 536 -2.25 1.68 9.91
C PRO A 536 -3.36 0.64 10.11
N GLN A 537 -3.80 0.42 11.35
CA GLN A 537 -4.81 -0.57 11.72
C GLN A 537 -6.05 0.11 12.31
N TRP A 538 -7.22 -0.46 12.02
CA TRP A 538 -8.49 -0.01 12.57
C TRP A 538 -8.49 0.01 14.09
N GLY A 539 -9.29 0.89 14.66
CA GLY A 539 -9.59 0.90 16.10
C GLY A 539 -9.71 2.28 16.72
N LEU A 540 -9.41 3.34 15.98
CA LEU A 540 -9.70 4.70 16.42
C LEU A 540 -11.17 5.03 16.14
N GLN A 541 -11.88 5.53 17.14
CA GLN A 541 -13.22 6.09 17.00
C GLN A 541 -13.26 7.55 17.45
N VAL A 542 -14.05 8.35 16.75
CA VAL A 542 -14.32 9.76 17.08
C VAL A 542 -15.82 9.98 17.22
N VAL A 543 -16.21 10.91 18.08
CA VAL A 543 -17.62 11.34 18.16
C VAL A 543 -17.90 12.31 17.03
N SER A 544 -18.90 11.97 16.22
CA SER A 544 -19.39 12.83 15.15
C SER A 544 -20.04 14.07 15.72
N PRO A 545 -19.57 15.27 15.38
CA PRO A 545 -20.21 16.51 15.83
C PRO A 545 -21.59 16.73 15.19
N VAL A 546 -21.92 15.98 14.13
CA VAL A 546 -23.18 16.11 13.39
C VAL A 546 -24.24 15.17 13.94
N THR A 547 -23.87 13.90 14.14
CA THR A 547 -24.82 12.85 14.56
C THR A 547 -24.76 12.54 16.05
N GLY A 548 -23.67 12.91 16.74
CA GLY A 548 -23.37 12.50 18.11
C GLY A 548 -22.94 11.03 18.23
N ALA A 549 -22.84 10.30 17.12
CA ALA A 549 -22.49 8.88 17.10
C ALA A 549 -20.98 8.66 17.17
N TRP A 550 -20.58 7.48 17.66
CA TRP A 550 -19.20 7.01 17.59
C TRP A 550 -18.91 6.42 16.23
N GLU A 551 -18.06 7.07 15.45
CA GLU A 551 -17.70 6.67 14.09
C GLU A 551 -16.23 6.24 14.04
N TYR A 552 -15.90 5.20 13.29
CA TYR A 552 -14.52 4.74 13.13
C TYR A 552 -13.74 5.62 12.15
N VAL A 553 -12.50 5.92 12.47
CA VAL A 553 -11.57 6.56 11.54
C VAL A 553 -10.89 5.48 10.71
N GLN A 554 -11.16 5.50 9.40
CA GLN A 554 -10.60 4.54 8.45
C GLN A 554 -9.08 4.73 8.29
N PRO A 555 -8.25 3.69 8.45
CA PRO A 555 -6.85 3.75 8.07
C PRO A 555 -6.71 4.04 6.56
N ARG A 556 -5.98 5.09 6.20
CA ARG A 556 -5.72 5.47 4.79
C ARG A 556 -4.22 5.48 4.51
N GLU A 557 -3.82 4.73 3.49
CA GLU A 557 -2.43 4.71 3.04
C GLU A 557 -1.99 6.11 2.56
N GLY A 558 -0.75 6.49 2.86
CA GLY A 558 -0.21 7.80 2.47
C GLY A 558 -0.79 9.00 3.23
N HIS A 559 -1.64 8.77 4.24
CA HIS A 559 -2.22 9.82 5.06
C HIS A 559 -1.80 9.67 6.52
N ALA A 560 -1.53 10.79 7.17
CA ALA A 560 -1.56 10.88 8.62
C ALA A 560 -2.92 11.39 9.08
N ILE A 561 -3.26 11.14 10.33
CA ILE A 561 -4.43 11.71 10.98
C ILE A 561 -3.94 12.86 11.87
N ILE A 562 -4.55 14.04 11.73
CA ILE A 562 -4.31 15.18 12.60
C ILE A 562 -5.45 15.31 13.59
N ASN A 563 -5.09 15.45 14.87
CA ASN A 563 -6.03 15.78 15.94
C ASN A 563 -5.72 17.17 16.48
N VAL A 564 -6.75 18.00 16.60
CA VAL A 564 -6.74 19.24 17.39
C VAL A 564 -6.94 18.89 18.85
N ALA A 565 -6.06 19.39 19.70
CA ALA A 565 -6.06 19.10 21.12
C ALA A 565 -6.48 20.32 21.96
N ASP A 566 -6.67 20.12 23.27
CA ASP A 566 -7.29 21.10 24.16
C ASP A 566 -6.58 22.45 24.20
N THR A 567 -5.24 22.46 24.22
CA THR A 567 -4.47 23.70 24.26
C THR A 567 -4.76 24.55 23.02
N LEU A 568 -4.87 23.94 21.83
CA LEU A 568 -5.20 24.69 20.60
C LEU A 568 -6.65 25.16 20.60
N ARG A 569 -7.57 24.35 21.12
CA ARG A 569 -8.95 24.77 21.37
C ARG A 569 -9.00 26.00 22.27
N PHE A 570 -8.28 26.01 23.38
CA PHE A 570 -8.27 27.14 24.31
C PHE A 570 -7.61 28.39 23.73
N LEU A 571 -6.45 28.25 23.07
CA LEU A 571 -5.76 29.36 22.40
C LEU A 571 -6.59 29.98 21.27
N SER A 572 -7.39 29.16 20.57
CA SER A 572 -8.34 29.64 19.56
C SER A 572 -9.66 30.17 20.14
N LYS A 573 -9.74 30.35 21.47
CA LYS A 573 -10.96 30.79 22.19
C LYS A 573 -12.16 29.88 21.91
N LYS A 574 -11.93 28.57 21.94
CA LYS A 574 -12.91 27.50 21.67
C LYS A 574 -13.48 27.52 20.24
N ARG A 575 -12.81 28.21 19.29
CA ARG A 575 -13.19 28.20 17.87
C ARG A 575 -12.88 26.85 17.21
N PHE A 576 -11.69 26.30 17.47
CA PHE A 576 -11.34 24.95 17.02
C PHE A 576 -11.80 23.91 18.03
N ARG A 577 -12.22 22.74 17.54
CA ARG A 577 -12.74 21.66 18.36
C ARG A 577 -11.64 20.68 18.70
N SER A 578 -11.60 20.27 19.97
CA SER A 578 -10.78 19.14 20.41
C SER A 578 -11.63 17.89 20.24
N ALA A 579 -11.24 16.92 19.41
CA ALA A 579 -12.17 15.84 19.12
C ALA A 579 -12.18 14.80 20.25
N LEU A 580 -13.40 14.48 20.70
CA LEU A 580 -13.65 13.43 21.66
C LEU A 580 -13.49 12.09 20.96
N HIS A 581 -12.51 11.31 21.40
CA HIS A 581 -12.12 10.08 20.71
C HIS A 581 -11.79 8.96 21.71
N ARG A 582 -11.82 7.73 21.24
CA ARG A 582 -11.44 6.53 22.00
C ARG A 582 -10.80 5.51 21.08
N VAL A 583 -10.17 4.51 21.67
CA VAL A 583 -9.55 3.41 20.91
C VAL A 583 -10.20 2.10 21.31
N LEU A 584 -10.91 1.47 20.38
CA LEU A 584 -11.55 0.17 20.54
C LEU A 584 -11.35 -0.67 19.27
N PRO A 585 -10.92 -1.93 19.37
CA PRO A 585 -10.83 -2.80 18.21
C PRO A 585 -12.22 -3.10 17.65
N ILE A 586 -12.26 -3.37 16.35
CA ILE A 586 -13.50 -3.73 15.67
C ILE A 586 -14.04 -5.04 16.24
N GLY A 587 -15.31 -5.03 16.65
CA GLY A 587 -15.95 -6.16 17.34
C GLY A 587 -15.59 -6.30 18.82
N GLY A 588 -14.90 -5.31 19.41
CA GLY A 588 -14.63 -5.25 20.86
C GLY A 588 -13.52 -6.19 21.36
N VAL A 589 -12.84 -6.92 20.48
CA VAL A 589 -11.77 -7.86 20.85
C VAL A 589 -10.49 -7.56 20.07
N GLN A 590 -9.38 -7.33 20.77
CA GLN A 590 -8.05 -7.17 20.16
C GLN A 590 -7.45 -8.55 19.89
N ARG A 591 -7.58 -9.03 18.65
CA ARG A 591 -7.12 -10.38 18.24
C ARG A 591 -5.68 -10.45 17.77
N GLU A 592 -5.13 -9.32 17.35
CA GLU A 592 -3.80 -9.17 16.76
C GLU A 592 -3.06 -8.03 17.46
N ASP A 593 -1.73 -7.98 17.36
CA ASP A 593 -0.97 -6.82 17.80
C ASP A 593 -1.36 -5.59 16.97
N ARG A 594 -1.73 -4.50 17.64
CA ARG A 594 -1.98 -3.21 16.98
C ARG A 594 -0.95 -2.18 17.39
N TYR A 595 -0.41 -1.48 16.39
CA TYR A 595 0.60 -0.45 16.61
C TYR A 595 0.12 0.90 16.10
N ALA A 596 0.54 1.96 16.78
CA ALA A 596 0.40 3.33 16.30
C ALA A 596 1.62 4.15 16.69
N VAL A 597 1.95 5.13 15.86
CA VAL A 597 2.99 6.11 16.14
C VAL A 597 2.36 7.48 16.13
N SER A 598 2.52 8.24 17.20
CA SER A 598 2.03 9.61 17.27
C SER A 598 3.11 10.58 17.72
N TYR A 599 3.01 11.81 17.25
CA TYR A 599 3.79 12.93 17.73
C TYR A 599 2.86 13.99 18.30
N PHE A 600 2.97 14.22 19.60
CA PHE A 600 2.20 15.23 20.31
C PHE A 600 2.97 16.54 20.34
N LEU A 601 2.51 17.54 19.57
CA LEU A 601 3.00 18.91 19.69
C LEU A 601 2.29 19.58 20.87
N ARG A 602 3.08 20.18 21.76
CA ARG A 602 2.58 20.91 22.94
C ARG A 602 3.22 22.29 23.00
N ALA A 603 2.45 23.28 23.40
CA ALA A 603 2.93 24.63 23.64
C ALA A 603 4.01 24.67 24.74
N ALA A 604 4.75 25.77 24.81
CA ALA A 604 5.69 26.03 25.90
C ALA A 604 4.97 25.96 27.26
N ASP A 605 5.64 25.40 28.27
CA ASP A 605 5.07 25.11 29.60
C ASP A 605 4.40 26.33 30.25
N ASP A 606 4.87 27.55 29.92
CA ASP A 606 4.41 28.85 30.42
C ASP A 606 3.28 29.49 29.59
N THR A 607 2.79 28.83 28.54
CA THR A 607 1.73 29.37 27.69
C THR A 607 0.40 29.41 28.44
N GLU A 608 -0.14 30.61 28.65
CA GLU A 608 -1.38 30.87 29.40
C GLU A 608 -2.62 30.86 28.50
N PHE A 609 -3.74 30.36 29.05
CA PHE A 609 -5.05 30.34 28.41
C PHE A 609 -6.18 30.17 29.44
N LYS A 610 -7.42 30.39 29.00
CA LYS A 610 -8.62 29.99 29.74
C LYS A 610 -8.99 28.56 29.40
N ASP A 611 -9.14 27.71 30.41
CA ASP A 611 -9.42 26.28 30.21
C ASP A 611 -10.90 25.99 29.90
N SER A 612 -11.31 24.72 29.98
CA SER A 612 -12.69 24.31 29.71
C SER A 612 -13.73 24.95 30.63
N ASN A 613 -13.34 25.33 31.85
CA ASN A 613 -14.19 25.96 32.87
C ASN A 613 -14.04 27.49 32.89
N ASP A 614 -13.34 28.07 31.91
CA ASP A 614 -12.99 29.50 31.85
C ASP A 614 -12.10 29.98 33.04
N GLU A 615 -11.38 29.04 33.66
CA GLU A 615 -10.38 29.32 34.69
C GLU A 615 -9.01 29.62 34.06
N ASP A 616 -8.20 30.45 34.73
CA ASP A 616 -6.84 30.73 34.28
C ASP A 616 -5.95 29.49 34.47
N SER A 617 -5.30 29.06 33.38
CA SER A 617 -4.40 27.92 33.37
C SER A 617 -3.22 28.17 32.44
N ASN A 618 -2.27 27.23 32.43
CA ASN A 618 -1.19 27.19 31.46
C ASN A 618 -0.93 25.77 30.97
N ALA A 619 -0.15 25.64 29.89
CA ALA A 619 0.10 24.36 29.23
C ALA A 619 0.64 23.28 30.18
N LYS A 620 1.53 23.63 31.11
CA LYS A 620 2.08 22.69 32.09
C LYS A 620 1.04 22.28 33.14
N SER A 621 0.32 23.23 33.72
CA SER A 621 -0.70 22.97 34.72
C SER A 621 -1.82 22.10 34.15
N TRP A 622 -2.34 22.46 32.97
CA TRP A 622 -3.35 21.65 32.26
C TRP A 622 -2.84 20.23 31.98
N TYR A 623 -1.58 20.10 31.55
CA TYR A 623 -0.96 18.79 31.33
C TYR A 623 -0.90 17.92 32.60
N LEU A 624 -0.48 18.49 33.73
CA LEU A 624 -0.40 17.74 34.99
C LEU A 624 -1.79 17.37 35.50
N THR A 625 -2.73 18.32 35.50
CA THR A 625 -4.12 18.09 35.94
C THR A 625 -4.77 16.99 35.11
N LYS A 626 -4.69 17.09 33.78
CA LYS A 626 -5.31 16.12 32.88
C LYS A 626 -4.66 14.74 32.95
N TYR A 627 -3.33 14.68 33.11
CA TYR A 627 -2.65 13.39 33.28
C TYR A 627 -3.07 12.69 34.58
N HIS A 628 -3.18 13.45 35.68
CA HIS A 628 -3.71 12.94 36.94
C HIS A 628 -5.14 12.40 36.78
N THR A 629 -5.99 13.10 36.02
CA THR A 629 -7.36 12.63 35.73
C THR A 629 -7.40 11.27 35.02
N TYR A 630 -6.44 10.92 34.14
CA TYR A 630 -6.40 9.59 33.50
C TYR A 630 -6.25 8.42 34.49
N GLU A 631 -5.66 8.68 35.66
CA GLU A 631 -5.41 7.67 36.69
C GLU A 631 -6.57 7.52 37.68
N LEU A 632 -7.52 8.48 37.68
CA LEU A 632 -8.70 8.47 38.56
C LEU A 632 -9.75 7.45 38.12
N PRO A 633 -10.58 6.93 39.05
CA PRO A 633 -11.72 6.07 38.71
C PRO A 633 -12.74 6.75 37.78
N HIS A 634 -13.43 5.97 36.95
CA HIS A 634 -14.43 6.48 35.98
C HIS A 634 -15.52 7.35 36.62
N GLU A 635 -15.93 7.05 37.86
CA GLU A 635 -16.94 7.83 38.59
C GLU A 635 -16.48 9.28 38.78
N VAL A 636 -15.21 9.49 39.09
CA VAL A 636 -14.63 10.82 39.28
C VAL A 636 -14.33 11.49 37.93
N GLN A 637 -13.95 10.70 36.92
CA GLN A 637 -13.70 11.20 35.57
C GLN A 637 -14.96 11.80 34.92
N GLY A 638 -16.12 11.14 35.10
CA GLY A 638 -17.38 11.56 34.50
C GLY A 638 -18.00 12.83 35.10
N GLU A 639 -17.61 13.20 36.32
CA GLU A 639 -18.06 14.42 37.00
C GLU A 639 -17.24 15.66 36.61
N GLN A 640 -16.14 15.48 35.87
CA GLN A 640 -15.19 16.54 35.53
C GLN A 640 -15.17 16.84 34.03
N THR A 641 -14.95 18.10 33.66
CA THR A 641 -14.77 18.53 32.26
C THR A 641 -13.37 18.22 31.72
N VAL A 642 -12.41 17.94 32.59
CA VAL A 642 -10.97 17.87 32.27
C VAL A 642 -10.65 16.77 31.26
N LEU A 643 -11.18 15.56 31.42
CA LEU A 643 -10.84 14.41 30.57
C LEU A 643 -11.26 14.64 29.11
N SER A 644 -12.39 15.33 28.89
CA SER A 644 -12.93 15.66 27.58
C SER A 644 -12.61 17.09 27.11
N GLY A 645 -11.84 17.88 27.88
CA GLY A 645 -11.58 19.29 27.55
C GLY A 645 -12.84 20.14 27.42
N GLY A 646 -13.93 19.74 28.10
CA GLY A 646 -15.27 20.35 28.01
C GLY A 646 -16.14 19.87 26.84
N MET A 647 -15.62 19.02 25.95
CA MET A 647 -16.32 18.62 24.73
C MET A 647 -17.44 17.61 24.98
N ALA A 648 -17.36 16.80 26.04
CA ALA A 648 -18.44 15.87 26.38
C ALA A 648 -19.73 16.62 26.71
N GLN A 649 -19.63 17.76 27.40
CA GLN A 649 -20.77 18.61 27.72
C GLN A 649 -21.34 19.30 26.48
N GLU A 650 -20.47 19.79 25.59
CA GLU A 650 -20.90 20.45 24.33
C GLU A 650 -21.58 19.48 23.36
N LEU A 651 -21.12 18.23 23.32
CA LEU A 651 -21.67 17.18 22.47
C LEU A 651 -22.78 16.36 23.13
N GLN A 652 -23.12 16.65 24.40
CA GLN A 652 -24.03 15.85 25.23
C GLN A 652 -23.65 14.36 25.27
N ALA A 653 -22.35 14.06 25.20
CA ALA A 653 -21.83 12.71 25.22
C ALA A 653 -21.77 12.20 26.68
N THR A 654 -22.29 11.00 26.91
CA THR A 654 -22.22 10.33 28.22
C THR A 654 -20.96 9.48 28.32
N PHE A 655 -20.29 9.55 29.48
CA PHE A 655 -19.14 8.72 29.86
C PHE A 655 -19.51 7.26 30.10
#